data_AF-A0A2G9U596-F1
#
_entry.id   AF-A0A2G9U596-F1
#
_cell.length_a   1.000
_cell.length_b   1.000
_cell.length_c   1.000
_cell.angle_alpha   90.00
_cell.angle_beta   90.00
_cell.angle_gamma   90.00
#
_symmetry.space_group_name_H-M   'P 1'
#
loop_
_entity.id
_entity.type
_entity.pdbx_description
1 polymer ?
#
loop_
_entity_poly.entity_id
_entity_poly.type
_entity_poly.pdbx_seq_one_letter_code
_entity_poly.pdbx_strand_id
1 'polypeptide(L)'
;GSLAELPQEDRLAAEERLREMADREKPQKKGGILSRLRDTSHSRKKDAKSKDDKSGRLSSGKANWRSFDSASVDAASEGAPPSGQKDVLASSDMPSSGPGRQLTIRKSSMKKKKKKDQVVTMEKRGSAPVLDVPDPQQEGDALAMTEHADKVDEYYYGLRIFPGQDPSLVWVGWVTTQYHFYSTSYQRNRVERRCVYTETTGANQDTVEYRNCYMMNAAELLSHVPDVTNTKVSGTLIGCIVDTSVGELSFQVAGQDTGVRFKLEPGAMLFPAAFFTPTTVEILQFELGRVKFTFPISAAMFKSCQKSLVPFCPPRLTVQCLQPVYWARVPNETLRTTALKLSDIRGWSVLCDDPVRIMTVYVPEKDESFDILEIIEKPVFLDFHRQTLNLYCKLTSHGNQKVAHILCSHVDEDQIMYAVKSHCELLGLMRKMYFLSVTDLSGPMRQGYHDLLIAIHLQTHASARQSMSKEYVIPLCEQLQNQNVFDPDTETRYPQIMGDVYSMLPVMVAEPVKSQFTRDEEMKLLPPAINFDALKAYVMSAMESATRHAVMNCRDLIGGDNRNHFEPLMKLFDSLLIIGLFDDTELEALLQMIHPAAFDPSYEPGTTKKGLTEIELEEHVKIQLVNILDHLCDTQLRHRVESLIGFTDGFVGDLQQDQCKRYWVDVILPLGYAVGRIAPF
;
A
#
# COMPACT_ATOMS: atom_id res chain seq x y z
N GLY A 1 10.24 19.29 41.15
CA GLY A 1 10.45 19.60 42.57
C GLY A 1 10.87 18.33 43.27
N SER A 2 11.83 18.42 44.19
CA SER A 2 12.29 17.26 44.96
C SER A 2 11.19 16.80 45.94
N LEU A 3 10.99 15.48 46.07
CA LEU A 3 10.04 14.86 47.01
C LEU A 3 10.28 15.24 48.48
N ALA A 4 11.40 15.90 48.77
CA ALA A 4 11.75 16.41 50.10
C ALA A 4 10.98 17.68 50.52
N GLU A 5 10.38 18.42 49.59
CA GLU A 5 9.70 19.69 49.88
C GLU A 5 8.19 19.55 50.16
N LEU A 6 7.66 18.32 50.14
CA LEU A 6 6.24 18.05 50.39
C LEU A 6 5.95 17.84 51.88
N PRO A 7 4.78 18.29 52.38
CA PRO A 7 4.31 18.00 53.73
C PRO A 7 4.32 16.49 54.03
N GLN A 8 4.59 16.12 55.28
CA GLN A 8 4.85 14.73 55.68
C GLN A 8 3.68 13.77 55.38
N GLU A 9 2.43 14.25 55.46
CA GLU A 9 1.24 13.48 55.10
C GLU A 9 1.18 13.17 53.59
N ASP A 10 1.51 14.15 52.75
CA ASP A 10 1.50 13.97 51.28
C ASP A 10 2.65 13.07 50.81
N ARG A 11 3.80 13.09 51.51
CA ARG A 11 4.90 12.15 51.26
C ARG A 11 4.50 10.71 51.57
N LEU A 12 3.83 10.48 52.71
CA LEU A 12 3.37 9.14 53.09
C LEU A 12 2.31 8.62 52.12
N ALA A 13 1.38 9.48 51.68
CA ALA A 13 0.38 9.12 50.68
C ALA A 13 1.01 8.84 49.30
N ALA A 14 2.08 9.56 48.92
CA ALA A 14 2.82 9.30 47.69
C ALA A 14 3.64 8.00 47.77
N GLU A 15 4.27 7.70 48.90
CA GLU A 15 4.99 6.44 49.14
C GLU A 15 4.04 5.23 49.17
N GLU A 16 2.85 5.37 49.74
CA GLU A 16 1.82 4.33 49.74
C GLU A 16 1.28 4.05 48.34
N ARG A 17 1.04 5.09 47.53
CA ARG A 17 0.67 4.94 46.10
C ARG A 17 1.78 4.32 45.27
N LEU A 18 3.04 4.63 45.54
CA LEU A 18 4.20 4.00 44.88
C LEU A 18 4.32 2.51 45.26
N ARG A 19 4.01 2.14 46.51
CA ARG A 19 3.91 0.73 46.92
C ARG A 19 2.76 0.00 46.25
N GLU A 20 1.58 0.62 46.14
CA GLU A 20 0.43 0.03 45.44
C GLU A 20 0.69 -0.16 43.94
N MET A 21 1.43 0.74 43.29
CA MET A 21 1.86 0.57 41.90
C MET A 21 2.91 -0.55 41.77
N ALA A 22 3.87 -0.64 42.69
CA ALA A 22 4.89 -1.69 42.68
C ALA A 22 4.31 -3.10 42.95
N ASP A 23 3.23 -3.22 43.73
CA ASP A 23 2.54 -4.49 43.95
C ASP A 23 1.60 -4.88 42.79
N ARG A 24 1.17 -3.91 41.96
CA ARG A 24 0.44 -4.17 40.71
C ARG A 24 1.33 -4.62 39.55
N GLU A 25 2.62 -4.32 39.57
CA GLU A 25 3.59 -4.68 38.52
C GLU A 25 4.30 -6.04 38.74
N LYS A 26 3.90 -6.84 39.74
CA LYS A 26 4.40 -8.23 39.86
C LYS A 26 3.72 -9.15 38.84
N PRO A 27 4.44 -9.76 37.88
CA PRO A 27 3.84 -10.64 36.88
C PRO A 27 3.30 -11.93 37.51
N GLN A 28 2.05 -12.29 37.19
CA GLN A 28 1.52 -13.63 37.45
C GLN A 28 2.34 -14.66 36.65
N LYS A 29 3.13 -15.48 37.35
CA LYS A 29 3.79 -16.67 36.78
C LYS A 29 2.73 -17.66 36.28
N LYS A 30 2.48 -17.68 34.96
CA LYS A 30 1.89 -18.84 34.29
C LYS A 30 2.97 -19.92 34.14
N GLY A 31 2.71 -21.11 34.68
CA GLY A 31 3.61 -22.25 34.66
C GLY A 31 3.85 -22.77 33.23
N GLY A 32 5.13 -22.94 32.90
CA GLY A 32 5.60 -23.59 31.68
C GLY A 32 5.47 -25.11 31.73
N ILE A 33 5.32 -25.69 30.55
CA ILE A 33 4.99 -27.09 30.23
C ILE A 33 6.15 -28.10 30.41
N LEU A 34 7.26 -27.75 31.08
CA LEU A 34 8.45 -28.63 31.18
C LEU A 34 8.89 -28.92 32.62
N SER A 35 7.95 -29.27 33.49
CA SER A 35 8.22 -29.69 34.89
C SER A 35 7.54 -31.03 35.26
N ARG A 36 7.48 -31.97 34.32
CA ARG A 36 7.17 -33.38 34.63
C ARG A 36 8.10 -34.32 33.85
N LEU A 37 9.39 -34.14 34.04
CA LEU A 37 10.37 -35.18 33.76
C LEU A 37 11.53 -34.99 34.73
N ARG A 38 11.85 -36.09 35.42
CA ARG A 38 13.09 -36.38 36.14
C ARG A 38 13.05 -36.20 37.67
N ASP A 39 12.41 -37.18 38.32
CA ASP A 39 12.95 -37.77 39.55
C ASP A 39 13.42 -39.21 39.27
N THR A 40 14.73 -39.29 39.05
CA THR A 40 15.66 -40.20 39.78
C THR A 40 15.45 -41.73 39.74
N SER A 41 16.13 -42.34 38.77
CA SER A 41 17.15 -43.40 38.89
C SER A 41 17.16 -44.39 40.08
N HIS A 42 17.07 -45.67 39.70
CA HIS A 42 17.77 -46.87 40.20
C HIS A 42 17.48 -47.42 41.62
N SER A 43 16.76 -48.56 41.67
CA SER A 43 17.32 -49.78 42.29
C SER A 43 16.65 -51.06 41.74
N ARG A 44 17.40 -52.17 41.82
CA ARG A 44 17.19 -53.50 41.21
C ARG A 44 16.13 -54.35 41.93
N LYS A 45 15.37 -55.15 41.15
CA LYS A 45 15.17 -56.64 41.22
C LYS A 45 13.80 -57.01 40.62
N LYS A 46 13.79 -57.77 39.52
CA LYS A 46 13.44 -59.22 39.48
C LYS A 46 12.07 -59.50 40.13
N ASP A 47 11.03 -59.71 39.32
CA ASP A 47 10.55 -61.06 39.03
C ASP A 47 9.51 -61.08 37.91
N ALA A 48 9.44 -62.24 37.27
CA ALA A 48 8.71 -62.54 36.07
C ALA A 48 7.28 -63.07 36.35
N LYS A 49 6.51 -63.11 35.26
CA LYS A 49 5.67 -64.24 34.80
C LYS A 49 4.14 -64.09 34.93
N SER A 50 3.50 -64.24 33.75
CA SER A 50 2.26 -65.02 33.48
C SER A 50 0.94 -64.39 33.92
N LYS A 51 -0.23 -64.53 33.27
CA LYS A 51 -0.79 -65.01 31.99
C LYS A 51 -2.27 -64.56 32.02
N ASP A 52 -2.95 -64.55 30.86
CA ASP A 52 -4.37 -64.89 30.57
C ASP A 52 -5.42 -64.73 31.71
N ASP A 53 -6.60 -64.14 31.55
CA ASP A 53 -7.62 -64.53 30.55
C ASP A 53 -8.86 -63.59 30.56
N LYS A 54 -9.59 -63.70 29.45
CA LYS A 54 -10.96 -63.30 29.04
C LYS A 54 -12.04 -62.75 30.00
N SER A 55 -12.78 -61.79 29.40
CA SER A 55 -14.26 -61.69 29.20
C SER A 55 -15.09 -60.70 30.03
N GLY A 56 -15.91 -59.90 29.33
CA GLY A 56 -17.01 -59.11 29.92
C GLY A 56 -17.48 -57.90 29.09
N ARG A 57 -18.36 -58.15 28.10
CA ARG A 57 -19.30 -57.22 27.39
C ARG A 57 -19.92 -56.12 28.31
N LEU A 58 -20.35 -54.91 27.92
CA LEU A 58 -20.94 -54.36 26.69
C LEU A 58 -21.14 -52.80 26.79
N SER A 59 -21.27 -52.15 25.63
CA SER A 59 -22.01 -50.89 25.31
C SER A 59 -21.37 -49.53 25.65
N SER A 60 -20.78 -48.81 24.68
CA SER A 60 -21.41 -47.84 23.72
C SER A 60 -21.91 -46.54 24.41
N GLY A 61 -21.53 -45.32 24.02
CA GLY A 61 -21.09 -44.86 22.70
C GLY A 61 -20.10 -43.68 22.72
N LYS A 62 -19.36 -43.58 21.61
CA LYS A 62 -18.37 -42.56 21.28
C LYS A 62 -19.03 -41.40 20.52
N ALA A 63 -18.51 -40.20 20.73
CA ALA A 63 -18.39 -39.19 19.68
C ALA A 63 -16.91 -38.80 19.56
N ASN A 64 -16.31 -39.02 18.39
CA ASN A 64 -15.27 -38.14 17.86
C ASN A 64 -14.98 -38.46 16.38
N TRP A 65 -14.85 -37.37 15.62
CA TRP A 65 -14.05 -37.13 14.40
C TRP A 65 -13.83 -38.23 13.39
N ARG A 66 -13.97 -37.89 12.09
CA ARG A 66 -13.00 -38.30 11.06
C ARG A 66 -12.89 -37.29 9.90
N SER A 67 -11.64 -36.92 9.65
CA SER A 67 -11.03 -36.63 8.34
C SER A 67 -11.03 -37.90 7.46
N PHE A 68 -10.98 -37.76 6.13
CA PHE A 68 -10.35 -38.78 5.28
C PHE A 68 -9.84 -38.22 3.93
N ASP A 69 -8.70 -38.78 3.52
CA ASP A 69 -7.89 -38.56 2.33
C ASP A 69 -8.41 -39.25 1.04
N SER A 70 -7.69 -38.95 -0.04
CA SER A 70 -7.62 -39.51 -1.39
C SER A 70 -7.77 -41.03 -1.60
N ALA A 71 -8.31 -41.41 -2.77
CA ALA A 71 -7.92 -42.61 -3.53
C ALA A 71 -8.27 -42.50 -5.04
N SER A 72 -7.39 -43.09 -5.86
CA SER A 72 -7.29 -43.21 -7.32
C SER A 72 -8.08 -44.37 -7.96
N VAL A 73 -8.43 -44.31 -9.26
CA VAL A 73 -8.46 -45.47 -10.21
C VAL A 73 -8.50 -45.05 -11.71
N ASP A 74 -7.99 -45.94 -12.57
CA ASP A 74 -7.52 -45.81 -13.97
C ASP A 74 -8.53 -45.87 -15.16
N ALA A 75 -8.07 -45.26 -16.28
CA ALA A 75 -8.10 -45.54 -17.74
C ALA A 75 -9.18 -46.38 -18.50
N ALA A 76 -9.62 -45.89 -19.69
CA ALA A 76 -9.48 -46.50 -21.04
C ALA A 76 -10.14 -45.67 -22.20
N SER A 77 -9.62 -45.88 -23.43
CA SER A 77 -9.81 -45.26 -24.79
C SER A 77 -11.21 -45.40 -25.44
N GLU A 78 -11.65 -44.82 -26.58
CA GLU A 78 -11.14 -44.36 -27.90
C GLU A 78 -12.11 -43.32 -28.55
N GLY A 79 -11.70 -42.60 -29.61
CA GLY A 79 -12.62 -42.08 -30.66
C GLY A 79 -12.40 -40.63 -31.14
N ALA A 80 -12.03 -40.45 -32.42
CA ALA A 80 -11.67 -39.19 -33.08
C ALA A 80 -12.91 -38.40 -33.65
N PRO A 81 -12.74 -37.24 -34.36
CA PRO A 81 -13.40 -35.95 -34.10
C PRO A 81 -14.68 -35.67 -34.92
N PRO A 82 -15.32 -34.50 -34.74
CA PRO A 82 -15.57 -33.68 -35.92
C PRO A 82 -15.36 -32.15 -35.75
N SER A 83 -15.09 -31.57 -36.92
CA SER A 83 -14.93 -30.18 -37.33
C SER A 83 -16.15 -29.27 -37.13
N GLY A 84 -15.89 -27.95 -36.98
CA GLY A 84 -16.70 -26.92 -37.66
C GLY A 84 -17.15 -25.70 -36.85
N GLN A 85 -16.38 -24.60 -36.97
CA GLN A 85 -16.81 -23.19 -37.09
C GLN A 85 -17.68 -22.54 -35.98
N LYS A 86 -17.14 -21.53 -35.30
CA LYS A 86 -17.26 -20.10 -35.69
C LYS A 86 -16.55 -19.19 -34.69
N ASP A 87 -15.58 -18.45 -35.20
CA ASP A 87 -15.08 -17.22 -34.60
C ASP A 87 -16.19 -16.18 -34.46
N VAL A 88 -16.33 -15.59 -33.28
CA VAL A 88 -16.88 -14.24 -33.09
C VAL A 88 -16.02 -13.53 -32.05
N LEU A 89 -14.91 -12.95 -32.53
CA LEU A 89 -14.22 -11.86 -31.86
C LEU A 89 -14.87 -10.55 -32.32
N ALA A 90 -15.68 -9.92 -31.47
CA ALA A 90 -15.78 -8.46 -31.31
C ALA A 90 -16.98 -8.09 -30.40
N SER A 91 -16.68 -7.74 -29.15
CA SER A 91 -17.24 -6.53 -28.55
C SER A 91 -16.35 -6.14 -27.37
N SER A 92 -15.85 -4.92 -27.47
CA SER A 92 -15.29 -4.09 -26.41
C SER A 92 -16.16 -4.07 -25.15
N ASP A 93 -15.52 -3.63 -24.06
CA ASP A 93 -16.07 -3.32 -22.73
C ASP A 93 -16.00 -4.46 -21.71
N MET A 94 -14.96 -4.35 -20.87
CA MET A 94 -14.87 -4.96 -19.55
C MET A 94 -16.05 -4.46 -18.68
N PRO A 95 -16.78 -5.33 -17.98
CA PRO A 95 -17.92 -4.92 -17.16
C PRO A 95 -17.45 -4.16 -15.91
N SER A 96 -17.84 -2.90 -15.81
CA SER A 96 -17.80 -2.12 -14.57
C SER A 96 -18.89 -2.62 -13.62
N SER A 97 -18.63 -3.69 -12.86
CA SER A 97 -19.27 -4.03 -11.57
C SER A 97 -18.87 -5.44 -11.14
N GLY A 98 -18.28 -5.57 -9.96
CA GLY A 98 -18.06 -6.88 -9.33
C GLY A 98 -19.37 -7.62 -9.04
N PRO A 99 -19.32 -8.95 -8.85
CA PRO A 99 -20.51 -9.76 -8.69
C PRO A 99 -21.07 -9.64 -7.28
N GLY A 100 -22.37 -9.38 -7.18
CA GLY A 100 -23.16 -9.73 -6.00
C GLY A 100 -23.85 -8.55 -5.31
N ARG A 101 -25.11 -8.30 -5.73
CA ARG A 101 -26.29 -8.09 -4.85
C ARG A 101 -27.50 -7.72 -5.71
N GLN A 102 -28.18 -8.74 -6.25
CA GLN A 102 -29.58 -8.58 -6.64
C GLN A 102 -30.44 -8.62 -5.37
N LEU A 103 -31.08 -7.49 -5.04
CA LEU A 103 -32.13 -7.42 -4.03
C LEU A 103 -33.44 -7.94 -4.66
N THR A 104 -33.82 -9.16 -4.28
CA THR A 104 -35.12 -9.74 -4.64
C THR A 104 -36.21 -9.12 -3.78
N ILE A 105 -37.11 -8.37 -4.42
CA ILE A 105 -38.37 -7.89 -3.85
C ILE A 105 -39.28 -9.11 -3.64
N ARG A 106 -39.65 -9.42 -2.39
CA ARG A 106 -40.78 -10.31 -2.08
C ARG A 106 -41.81 -9.59 -1.21
N LYS A 107 -43.05 -9.58 -1.72
CA LYS A 107 -44.25 -9.04 -1.08
C LYS A 107 -44.68 -9.88 0.14
N SER A 108 -45.39 -9.18 1.02
CA SER A 108 -45.96 -9.48 2.35
C SER A 108 -46.80 -10.75 2.55
N SER A 109 -46.77 -11.31 3.77
CA SER A 109 -47.96 -11.84 4.49
C SER A 109 -47.73 -12.14 5.99
N MET A 110 -48.43 -11.40 6.85
CA MET A 110 -49.09 -11.69 8.15
C MET A 110 -48.51 -12.60 9.29
N LYS A 111 -48.61 -12.01 10.51
CA LYS A 111 -49.11 -12.50 11.83
C LYS A 111 -48.13 -12.84 12.99
N LYS A 112 -48.20 -11.96 14.02
CA LYS A 112 -48.21 -12.15 15.50
C LYS A 112 -47.22 -13.13 16.16
N LYS A 113 -46.39 -12.64 17.12
CA LYS A 113 -46.62 -12.74 18.59
C LYS A 113 -45.58 -11.93 19.40
N LYS A 114 -46.01 -11.50 20.57
CA LYS A 114 -45.43 -10.53 21.52
C LYS A 114 -44.49 -11.20 22.52
N LYS A 115 -43.31 -10.64 22.81
CA LYS A 115 -42.75 -10.56 24.19
C LYS A 115 -41.71 -9.45 24.31
N LYS A 116 -41.71 -8.85 25.50
CA LYS A 116 -41.17 -7.56 25.94
C LYS A 116 -39.89 -7.85 26.73
N ASP A 117 -38.85 -7.04 26.57
CA ASP A 117 -37.95 -6.66 27.67
C ASP A 117 -37.29 -5.30 27.39
N GLN A 118 -37.25 -4.48 28.44
CA GLN A 118 -36.93 -3.05 28.48
C GLN A 118 -35.43 -2.84 28.74
N VAL A 119 -34.81 -1.81 28.17
CA VAL A 119 -33.85 -0.91 28.86
C VAL A 119 -33.77 0.44 28.10
N VAL A 120 -34.22 1.51 28.78
CA VAL A 120 -33.81 2.93 28.77
C VAL A 120 -33.71 3.70 27.43
N THR A 121 -34.74 4.49 27.15
CA THR A 121 -34.72 5.61 26.19
C THR A 121 -34.30 6.92 26.88
N MET A 122 -33.17 7.50 26.44
CA MET A 122 -32.96 8.96 26.53
C MET A 122 -33.95 9.63 25.57
N GLU A 123 -34.73 10.57 26.08
CA GLU A 123 -35.73 11.32 25.32
C GLU A 123 -35.06 12.21 24.25
N LYS A 124 -34.94 11.69 23.03
CA LYS A 124 -34.74 12.49 21.83
C LYS A 124 -36.12 12.99 21.43
N ARG A 125 -36.43 14.28 21.69
CA ARG A 125 -37.58 14.97 21.06
C ARG A 125 -37.38 14.91 19.55
N GLY A 126 -37.93 13.88 18.93
CA GLY A 126 -38.10 13.80 17.49
C GLY A 126 -39.29 14.65 17.11
N SER A 127 -39.05 15.87 16.65
CA SER A 127 -39.94 16.51 15.69
C SER A 127 -39.94 15.59 14.47
N ALA A 128 -41.06 14.90 14.24
CA ALA A 128 -41.28 14.25 12.96
C ALA A 128 -41.09 15.31 11.85
N PRO A 129 -40.39 15.01 10.75
CA PRO A 129 -40.48 15.89 9.60
C PRO A 129 -41.96 15.85 9.19
N VAL A 130 -42.59 17.01 9.15
CA VAL A 130 -43.77 17.17 8.30
C VAL A 130 -43.26 16.86 6.91
N LEU A 131 -43.64 15.69 6.38
CA LEU A 131 -43.55 15.44 4.95
C LEU A 131 -44.45 16.50 4.33
N ASP A 132 -43.83 17.56 3.81
CA ASP A 132 -44.50 18.46 2.88
C ASP A 132 -45.11 17.56 1.81
N VAL A 133 -46.43 17.71 1.64
CA VAL A 133 -47.16 17.10 0.55
C VAL A 133 -46.41 17.49 -0.73
N PRO A 134 -46.02 16.53 -1.60
CA PRO A 134 -45.40 16.89 -2.86
C PRO A 134 -46.38 17.81 -3.60
N ASP A 135 -45.94 19.02 -3.87
CA ASP A 135 -46.70 19.96 -4.70
C ASP A 135 -46.95 19.27 -6.05
N PRO A 136 -48.20 19.09 -6.53
CA PRO A 136 -48.50 18.38 -7.78
C PRO A 136 -47.81 18.98 -9.03
N GLN A 137 -47.20 20.16 -8.92
CA GLN A 137 -46.34 20.76 -9.96
C GLN A 137 -44.91 20.19 -10.01
N GLN A 138 -44.42 19.53 -8.95
CA GLN A 138 -43.07 18.92 -8.94
C GLN A 138 -42.96 17.64 -9.78
N GLU A 139 -44.06 16.95 -10.07
CA GLU A 139 -44.06 15.75 -10.92
C GLU A 139 -43.89 16.08 -12.41
N GLY A 140 -44.47 17.18 -12.90
CA GLY A 140 -44.29 17.64 -14.29
C GLY A 140 -42.88 18.14 -14.59
N ASP A 141 -42.28 18.83 -13.62
CA ASP A 141 -40.88 19.30 -13.67
C ASP A 141 -39.88 18.12 -13.69
N ALA A 142 -40.14 17.07 -12.90
CA ALA A 142 -39.27 15.89 -12.87
C ALA A 142 -39.24 15.14 -14.22
N LEU A 143 -40.37 15.06 -14.92
CA LEU A 143 -40.44 14.47 -16.26
C LEU A 143 -39.68 15.31 -17.28
N ALA A 144 -39.88 16.63 -17.30
CA ALA A 144 -39.17 17.55 -18.19
C ALA A 144 -37.66 17.56 -17.95
N MET A 145 -37.23 17.52 -16.67
CA MET A 145 -35.82 17.43 -16.29
C MET A 145 -35.19 16.08 -16.66
N THR A 146 -35.96 15.00 -16.67
CA THR A 146 -35.46 13.68 -17.11
C THR A 146 -35.32 13.63 -18.64
N GLU A 147 -36.25 14.24 -19.38
CA GLU A 147 -36.21 14.32 -20.85
C GLU A 147 -35.14 15.30 -21.37
N HIS A 148 -34.81 16.34 -20.60
CA HIS A 148 -33.82 17.35 -20.94
C HIS A 148 -32.60 17.35 -20.02
N ALA A 149 -32.32 16.22 -19.37
CA ALA A 149 -31.20 16.07 -18.46
C ALA A 149 -29.85 16.44 -19.11
N ASP A 150 -29.72 16.30 -20.42
CA ASP A 150 -28.51 16.65 -21.18
C ASP A 150 -28.35 18.13 -21.53
N LYS A 151 -29.35 18.96 -21.22
CA LYS A 151 -29.34 20.39 -21.52
C LYS A 151 -29.34 21.27 -20.28
N VAL A 152 -29.44 20.68 -19.08
CA VAL A 152 -29.54 21.40 -17.82
C VAL A 152 -28.36 21.03 -16.95
N ASP A 153 -27.53 22.02 -16.64
CA ASP A 153 -26.30 21.89 -15.87
C ASP A 153 -26.31 22.81 -14.62
N GLU A 154 -27.52 23.08 -14.11
CA GLU A 154 -27.79 23.90 -12.93
C GLU A 154 -27.96 23.05 -11.67
N TYR A 155 -27.22 23.41 -10.61
CA TYR A 155 -27.22 22.72 -9.32
C TYR A 155 -27.63 23.64 -8.17
N TYR A 156 -28.55 23.16 -7.34
CA TYR A 156 -29.10 23.91 -6.21
C TYR A 156 -28.57 23.43 -4.85
N TYR A 157 -28.30 24.39 -3.97
CA TYR A 157 -28.01 24.21 -2.55
C TYR A 157 -28.75 25.26 -1.72
N GLY A 158 -29.42 24.87 -0.64
CA GLY A 158 -30.15 25.79 0.26
C GLY A 158 -29.50 25.95 1.63
N LEU A 159 -29.49 27.16 2.16
CA LEU A 159 -29.17 27.46 3.56
C LEU A 159 -30.40 28.07 4.24
N ARG A 160 -30.95 27.37 5.23
CA ARG A 160 -32.00 27.91 6.09
C ARG A 160 -31.39 28.57 7.32
N ILE A 161 -31.70 29.84 7.53
CA ILE A 161 -31.34 30.62 8.72
C ILE A 161 -32.54 30.60 9.67
N PHE A 162 -32.35 30.15 10.90
CA PHE A 162 -33.42 30.03 11.89
C PHE A 162 -33.89 31.39 12.43
N PRO A 163 -35.17 31.52 12.83
CA PRO A 163 -35.68 32.76 13.40
C PRO A 163 -34.97 33.08 14.72
N GLY A 164 -34.41 34.29 14.82
CA GLY A 164 -33.65 34.77 15.98
C GLY A 164 -32.15 34.96 15.70
N GLN A 165 -31.60 34.28 14.68
CA GLN A 165 -30.28 34.60 14.17
C GLN A 165 -30.34 35.91 13.36
N ASP A 166 -29.43 36.85 13.64
CA ASP A 166 -29.35 38.10 12.87
C ASP A 166 -28.77 37.83 11.47
N PRO A 167 -29.55 38.06 10.37
CA PRO A 167 -29.06 37.87 9.01
C PRO A 167 -27.89 38.80 8.65
N SER A 168 -27.71 39.93 9.34
CA SER A 168 -26.59 40.85 9.06
C SER A 168 -25.23 40.22 9.37
N LEU A 169 -25.21 39.24 10.29
CA LEU A 169 -24.03 38.52 10.73
C LEU A 169 -23.85 37.18 10.00
N VAL A 170 -24.66 36.88 8.99
CA VAL A 170 -24.60 35.64 8.21
C VAL A 170 -24.19 35.94 6.77
N TRP A 171 -23.21 35.18 6.29
CA TRP A 171 -22.69 35.23 4.93
C TRP A 171 -22.85 33.85 4.31
N VAL A 172 -23.38 33.81 3.08
CA VAL A 172 -23.71 32.57 2.38
C VAL A 172 -23.05 32.57 1.01
N GLY A 173 -22.53 31.43 0.59
CA GLY A 173 -22.03 31.25 -0.75
C GLY A 173 -21.04 30.10 -0.88
N TRP A 174 -19.98 30.35 -1.64
CA TRP A 174 -19.00 29.33 -2.00
C TRP A 174 -17.58 29.82 -1.74
N VAL A 175 -16.70 28.90 -1.36
CA VAL A 175 -15.27 29.17 -1.16
C VAL A 175 -14.43 28.28 -2.05
N THR A 176 -13.30 28.81 -2.49
CA THR A 176 -12.29 28.03 -3.23
C THR A 176 -11.33 27.35 -2.26
N THR A 177 -10.53 26.41 -2.77
CA THR A 177 -9.49 25.67 -2.03
C THR A 177 -8.43 26.59 -1.43
N GLN A 178 -8.19 27.76 -2.05
CA GLN A 178 -7.19 28.75 -1.64
C GLN A 178 -7.60 29.61 -0.43
N TYR A 179 -8.78 29.37 0.15
CA TYR A 179 -9.26 30.13 1.30
C TYR A 179 -8.61 29.65 2.62
N HIS A 180 -7.62 30.41 3.11
CA HIS A 180 -6.91 30.11 4.37
C HIS A 180 -7.03 31.22 5.43
N PHE A 181 -7.94 32.19 5.25
CA PHE A 181 -8.05 33.33 6.15
C PHE A 181 -9.01 33.04 7.31
N TYR A 182 -8.51 33.12 8.54
CA TYR A 182 -9.31 33.06 9.76
C TYR A 182 -9.42 34.44 10.41
N SER A 183 -10.65 34.88 10.68
CA SER A 183 -10.94 36.09 11.46
C SER A 183 -12.22 35.92 12.27
N THR A 184 -12.27 36.51 13.45
CA THR A 184 -13.45 36.53 14.33
C THR A 184 -14.58 37.42 13.80
N SER A 185 -14.26 38.40 12.95
CA SER A 185 -15.24 39.20 12.23
C SER A 185 -14.96 39.13 10.73
N TYR A 186 -15.96 38.71 9.97
CA TYR A 186 -15.85 38.66 8.52
C TYR A 186 -16.17 40.04 7.94
N GLN A 187 -15.18 40.65 7.29
CA GLN A 187 -15.33 41.89 6.54
C GLN A 187 -14.92 41.63 5.10
N ARG A 188 -15.86 41.76 4.16
CA ARG A 188 -15.66 41.47 2.74
C ARG A 188 -14.37 42.10 2.18
N ASN A 189 -14.14 43.39 2.41
CA ASN A 189 -12.99 44.12 1.88
C ASN A 189 -11.61 43.66 2.39
N ARG A 190 -11.54 42.96 3.52
CA ARG A 190 -10.27 42.48 4.10
C ARG A 190 -9.98 41.02 3.76
N VAL A 191 -11.02 40.26 3.44
CA VAL A 191 -10.96 38.81 3.30
C VAL A 191 -11.03 38.38 1.83
N GLU A 192 -11.80 39.08 1.01
CA GLU A 192 -11.93 38.83 -0.41
C GLU A 192 -10.62 39.23 -1.11
N ARG A 193 -9.89 38.23 -1.62
CA ARG A 193 -8.77 38.44 -2.53
C ARG A 193 -9.31 38.30 -3.94
N ARG A 194 -9.12 39.36 -4.72
CA ARG A 194 -9.58 39.46 -6.10
C ARG A 194 -8.38 39.76 -6.99
N CYS A 195 -8.16 38.92 -7.99
CA CYS A 195 -7.18 39.16 -9.04
C CYS A 195 -7.92 39.23 -10.37
N VAL A 196 -7.73 40.32 -11.12
CA VAL A 196 -8.35 40.48 -12.43
C VAL A 196 -7.25 40.41 -13.47
N TYR A 197 -7.32 39.41 -14.34
CA TYR A 197 -6.45 39.28 -15.48
C TYR A 197 -7.17 39.83 -16.70
N THR A 198 -6.57 40.82 -17.36
CA THR A 198 -7.09 41.38 -18.60
C THR A 198 -6.08 41.12 -19.69
N GLU A 199 -6.41 40.21 -20.61
CA GLU A 199 -5.60 40.01 -21.80
C GLU A 199 -6.09 40.94 -22.90
N THR A 200 -5.18 41.76 -23.43
CA THR A 200 -5.51 42.71 -24.50
C THR A 200 -4.95 42.18 -25.82
N THR A 201 -5.72 41.34 -26.51
CA THR A 201 -5.38 40.85 -27.85
C THR A 201 -6.09 41.70 -28.91
N GLY A 202 -5.46 42.82 -29.29
CA GLY A 202 -6.01 43.73 -30.29
C GLY A 202 -7.17 44.58 -29.76
N ALA A 203 -8.35 44.49 -30.39
CA ALA A 203 -9.55 45.25 -30.02
C ALA A 203 -10.45 44.54 -28.99
N ASN A 204 -10.20 43.25 -28.70
CA ASN A 204 -10.94 42.50 -27.70
C ASN A 204 -10.17 42.52 -26.37
N GLN A 205 -10.89 42.81 -25.29
CA GLN A 205 -10.39 42.73 -23.91
C GLN A 205 -11.12 41.58 -23.23
N ASP A 206 -10.46 40.43 -23.13
CA ASP A 206 -10.98 39.33 -22.33
C ASP A 206 -10.51 39.53 -20.89
N THR A 207 -11.48 39.66 -19.98
CA THR A 207 -11.24 39.90 -18.56
C THR A 207 -11.70 38.70 -17.76
N VAL A 208 -10.76 38.06 -17.06
CA VAL A 208 -11.01 36.93 -16.17
C VAL A 208 -10.79 37.38 -14.73
N GLU A 209 -11.74 37.08 -13.86
CA GLU A 209 -11.71 37.49 -12.46
C GLU A 209 -11.57 36.26 -11.54
N TYR A 210 -10.48 36.21 -10.80
CA TYR A 210 -10.17 35.17 -9.82
C TYR A 210 -10.53 35.67 -8.42
N ARG A 211 -11.33 34.89 -7.69
CA ARG A 211 -11.70 35.19 -6.31
C ARG A 211 -11.52 33.98 -5.41
N ASN A 212 -11.03 34.22 -4.19
CA ASN A 212 -10.91 33.16 -3.18
C ASN A 212 -12.25 32.77 -2.54
N CYS A 213 -13.21 33.70 -2.46
CA CYS A 213 -14.54 33.46 -1.89
C CYS A 213 -15.64 34.21 -2.66
N TYR A 214 -16.77 33.53 -2.87
CA TYR A 214 -17.98 34.03 -3.50
C TYR A 214 -19.10 34.06 -2.46
N MET A 215 -18.98 34.98 -1.50
CA MET A 215 -19.89 35.11 -0.36
C MET A 215 -20.74 36.38 -0.49
N MET A 216 -21.99 36.29 -0.08
CA MET A 216 -22.88 37.45 0.03
C MET A 216 -23.51 37.55 1.41
N ASN A 217 -23.75 38.77 1.88
CA ASN A 217 -24.41 39.00 3.16
C ASN A 217 -25.90 38.66 3.05
N ALA A 218 -26.44 37.92 4.02
CA ALA A 218 -27.84 37.50 4.01
C ALA A 218 -28.80 38.70 4.13
N ALA A 219 -28.46 39.75 4.87
CA ALA A 219 -29.30 40.96 4.97
C ALA A 219 -29.29 41.77 3.66
N GLU A 220 -28.16 41.82 2.95
CA GLU A 220 -28.06 42.47 1.63
C GLU A 220 -28.93 41.72 0.60
N LEU A 221 -28.85 40.39 0.55
CA LEU A 221 -29.71 39.56 -0.31
C LEU A 221 -31.21 39.75 0.00
N LEU A 222 -31.57 39.85 1.28
CA LEU A 222 -32.95 40.11 1.71
C LEU A 222 -33.46 41.49 1.26
N SER A 223 -32.58 42.49 1.16
CA SER A 223 -32.97 43.83 0.71
C SER A 223 -33.33 43.91 -0.77
N HIS A 224 -32.84 42.97 -1.59
CA HIS A 224 -33.12 42.89 -3.02
C HIS A 224 -34.47 42.25 -3.37
N VAL A 225 -35.15 41.63 -2.41
CA VAL A 225 -36.44 40.95 -2.64
C VAL A 225 -37.56 41.68 -1.89
N PRO A 226 -38.63 42.13 -2.57
CA PRO A 226 -39.75 42.79 -1.91
C PRO A 226 -40.59 41.78 -1.09
N ASP A 227 -40.81 42.13 0.17
CA ASP A 227 -41.86 41.61 1.07
C ASP A 227 -41.81 40.11 1.45
N VAL A 228 -40.85 39.75 2.31
CA VAL A 228 -40.77 38.38 2.87
C VAL A 228 -41.64 38.25 4.14
N THR A 229 -42.96 38.17 3.93
CA THR A 229 -44.00 38.18 4.98
C THR A 229 -43.96 37.02 6.00
N ASN A 230 -43.07 36.04 5.86
CA ASN A 230 -43.01 34.85 6.73
C ASN A 230 -41.65 34.54 7.40
N THR A 231 -40.61 35.38 7.22
CA THR A 231 -39.26 35.13 7.78
C THR A 231 -39.21 35.03 9.30
N LYS A 232 -40.15 35.70 9.99
CA LYS A 232 -40.21 35.72 11.46
C LYS A 232 -40.66 34.39 12.08
N VAL A 233 -41.32 33.50 11.32
CA VAL A 233 -41.91 32.25 11.86
C VAL A 233 -41.20 31.01 11.33
N SER A 234 -40.80 30.96 10.05
CA SER A 234 -40.21 29.77 9.42
C SER A 234 -38.72 29.89 9.08
N GLY A 235 -38.09 31.01 9.44
CA GLY A 235 -36.71 31.32 9.08
C GLY A 235 -36.56 31.80 7.63
N THR A 236 -35.35 32.21 7.26
CA THR A 236 -35.04 32.68 5.90
C THR A 236 -34.32 31.58 5.15
N LEU A 237 -34.84 31.15 3.99
CA LEU A 237 -34.18 30.20 3.10
C LEU A 237 -33.45 30.95 1.98
N ILE A 238 -32.12 30.81 1.93
CA ILE A 238 -31.27 31.33 0.86
C ILE A 238 -30.85 30.15 -0.03
N GLY A 239 -31.29 30.17 -1.27
CA GLY A 239 -30.88 29.25 -2.31
C GLY A 239 -29.66 29.77 -3.07
N CYS A 240 -28.71 28.89 -3.35
CA CYS A 240 -27.58 29.14 -4.22
C CYS A 240 -27.68 28.20 -5.42
N ILE A 241 -27.63 28.75 -6.63
CA ILE A 241 -27.67 27.98 -7.88
C ILE A 241 -26.35 28.18 -8.61
N VAL A 242 -25.70 27.07 -8.96
CA VAL A 242 -24.47 27.05 -9.75
C VAL A 242 -24.79 26.46 -11.12
N ASP A 243 -24.58 27.25 -12.17
CA ASP A 243 -24.61 26.78 -13.56
C ASP A 243 -23.19 26.42 -14.00
N THR A 244 -22.95 25.12 -14.21
CA THR A 244 -21.63 24.61 -14.63
C THR A 244 -21.36 24.77 -16.13
N SER A 245 -22.39 25.05 -16.94
CA SER A 245 -22.25 25.27 -18.39
C SER A 245 -21.85 26.70 -18.72
N VAL A 246 -22.49 27.69 -18.06
CA VAL A 246 -22.20 29.11 -18.23
C VAL A 246 -21.08 29.57 -17.28
N GLY A 247 -20.90 28.88 -16.16
CA GLY A 247 -19.97 29.28 -15.11
C GLY A 247 -20.50 30.48 -14.32
N GLU A 248 -21.79 30.50 -13.99
CA GLU A 248 -22.40 31.56 -13.18
C GLU A 248 -23.00 31.00 -11.88
N LEU A 249 -22.77 31.72 -10.78
CA LEU A 249 -23.37 31.49 -9.48
C LEU A 249 -24.43 32.56 -9.23
N SER A 250 -25.65 32.16 -8.91
CA SER A 250 -26.77 33.04 -8.60
C SER A 250 -27.38 32.73 -7.23
N PHE A 251 -28.03 33.73 -6.64
CA PHE A 251 -28.66 33.62 -5.32
C PHE A 251 -30.16 33.87 -5.41
N GLN A 252 -30.92 33.01 -4.74
CA GLN A 252 -32.36 33.14 -4.57
C GLN A 252 -32.71 33.25 -3.09
N VAL A 253 -33.72 34.06 -2.74
CA VAL A 253 -34.23 34.15 -1.37
C VAL A 253 -35.70 33.79 -1.39
N ALA A 254 -36.09 32.79 -0.60
CA ALA A 254 -37.47 32.29 -0.53
C ALA A 254 -38.11 31.98 -1.91
N GLY A 255 -37.29 31.50 -2.87
CA GLY A 255 -37.73 31.16 -4.23
C GLY A 255 -37.80 32.32 -5.22
N GLN A 256 -37.39 33.53 -4.83
CA GLN A 256 -37.26 34.70 -5.71
C GLN A 256 -35.79 34.95 -6.07
N ASP A 257 -35.51 35.29 -7.33
CA ASP A 257 -34.16 35.67 -7.78
C ASP A 257 -33.76 37.04 -7.23
N THR A 258 -32.55 37.14 -6.68
CA THR A 258 -32.00 38.39 -6.13
C THR A 258 -31.32 39.24 -7.20
N GLY A 259 -31.07 38.70 -8.40
CA GLY A 259 -30.35 39.37 -9.49
C GLY A 259 -28.84 39.47 -9.28
N VAL A 260 -28.32 39.00 -8.14
CA VAL A 260 -26.89 38.93 -7.86
C VAL A 260 -26.31 37.70 -8.54
N ARG A 261 -25.32 37.93 -9.43
CA ARG A 261 -24.59 36.85 -10.11
C ARG A 261 -23.08 37.04 -9.98
N PHE A 262 -22.37 35.92 -9.82
CA PHE A 262 -20.92 35.86 -9.89
C PHE A 262 -20.49 35.00 -11.06
N LYS A 263 -19.54 35.49 -11.86
CA LYS A 263 -18.86 34.67 -12.87
C LYS A 263 -17.79 33.82 -12.19
N LEU A 264 -17.76 32.54 -12.53
CA LEU A 264 -16.86 31.53 -12.01
C LEU A 264 -15.76 31.23 -13.02
N GLU A 265 -14.60 30.82 -12.51
CA GLU A 265 -13.49 30.36 -13.32
C GLU A 265 -13.71 28.90 -13.79
N PRO A 266 -13.39 28.56 -15.05
CA PRO A 266 -13.38 27.19 -15.52
C PRO A 266 -12.40 26.30 -14.74
N GLY A 267 -12.90 25.18 -14.20
CA GLY A 267 -12.06 24.23 -13.45
C GLY A 267 -11.86 24.56 -11.97
N ALA A 268 -12.43 25.66 -11.46
CA ALA A 268 -12.36 26.00 -10.05
C ALA A 268 -13.15 25.02 -9.18
N MET A 269 -12.51 24.51 -8.13
CA MET A 269 -13.14 23.68 -7.11
C MET A 269 -13.85 24.57 -6.07
N LEU A 270 -15.16 24.42 -5.96
CA LEU A 270 -16.01 25.23 -5.07
C LEU A 270 -16.58 24.37 -3.94
N PHE A 271 -16.48 24.88 -2.72
CA PHE A 271 -17.10 24.28 -1.53
C PHE A 271 -18.24 25.17 -1.03
N PRO A 272 -19.44 24.62 -0.77
CA PRO A 272 -20.54 25.39 -0.20
C PRO A 272 -20.19 25.75 1.25
N ALA A 273 -20.22 27.04 1.57
CA ALA A 273 -19.80 27.56 2.87
C ALA A 273 -20.75 28.63 3.39
N ALA A 274 -20.81 28.72 4.72
CA ALA A 274 -21.53 29.78 5.43
C ALA A 274 -20.63 30.33 6.55
N PHE A 275 -20.46 31.64 6.60
CA PHE A 275 -19.78 32.31 7.71
C PHE A 275 -20.82 33.02 8.57
N PHE A 276 -20.78 32.81 9.87
CA PHE A 276 -21.74 33.43 10.77
C PHE A 276 -21.13 33.75 12.12
N THR A 277 -21.69 34.75 12.80
CA THR A 277 -21.46 34.99 14.22
C THR A 277 -22.66 34.49 15.00
N PRO A 278 -22.51 33.52 15.92
CA PRO A 278 -23.64 32.92 16.63
C PRO A 278 -24.32 33.95 17.54
N THR A 279 -25.61 34.23 17.33
CA THR A 279 -26.44 35.03 18.25
C THR A 279 -27.47 34.18 18.99
N THR A 280 -27.81 33.01 18.44
CA THR A 280 -28.78 32.03 18.98
C THR A 280 -28.20 30.62 19.03
N VAL A 281 -28.90 29.70 19.70
CA VAL A 281 -28.53 28.28 19.80
C VAL A 281 -28.79 27.53 18.48
N GLU A 282 -29.92 27.83 17.83
CA GLU A 282 -30.25 27.36 16.49
C GLU A 282 -29.92 28.47 15.49
N ILE A 283 -28.94 28.22 14.63
CA ILE A 283 -28.35 29.25 13.76
C ILE A 283 -28.75 29.00 12.30
N LEU A 284 -28.30 27.87 11.76
CA LEU A 284 -28.49 27.53 10.36
C LEU A 284 -28.64 26.02 10.13
N GLN A 285 -29.22 25.68 8.99
CA GLN A 285 -29.36 24.31 8.49
C GLN A 285 -29.04 24.28 7.00
N PHE A 286 -28.15 23.37 6.61
CA PHE A 286 -27.87 23.07 5.20
C PHE A 286 -29.01 22.19 4.65
N GLU A 287 -29.69 22.63 3.61
CA GLU A 287 -30.77 21.91 2.92
C GLU A 287 -30.30 21.48 1.52
N LEU A 288 -30.02 20.18 1.38
CA LEU A 288 -29.75 19.53 0.09
C LEU A 288 -31.08 19.19 -0.60
N GLY A 289 -31.77 20.24 -1.04
CA GLY A 289 -33.04 20.13 -1.77
C GLY A 289 -32.87 20.31 -3.28
N ARG A 290 -34.00 20.47 -3.97
CA ARG A 290 -34.06 20.89 -5.38
C ARG A 290 -35.11 21.98 -5.55
N VAL A 291 -34.91 22.85 -6.53
CA VAL A 291 -35.89 23.84 -7.00
C VAL A 291 -36.29 23.47 -8.43
N LYS A 292 -37.33 24.11 -8.98
CA LYS A 292 -37.80 23.87 -10.36
C LYS A 292 -36.63 23.98 -11.34
N PHE A 293 -36.55 23.05 -12.29
CA PHE A 293 -35.52 23.00 -13.33
C PHE A 293 -34.05 22.94 -12.86
N THR A 294 -33.78 22.45 -11.63
CA THR A 294 -32.41 22.32 -11.09
C THR A 294 -32.17 20.93 -10.52
N PHE A 295 -30.92 20.45 -10.57
CA PHE A 295 -30.48 19.25 -9.88
C PHE A 295 -30.06 19.56 -8.44
N PRO A 296 -30.25 18.65 -7.47
CA PRO A 296 -29.66 18.82 -6.15
C PRO A 296 -28.12 18.74 -6.27
N ILE A 297 -27.40 19.49 -5.43
CA ILE A 297 -25.92 19.45 -5.39
C ILE A 297 -25.35 18.02 -5.23
N SER A 298 -26.08 17.11 -4.57
CA SER A 298 -25.70 15.70 -4.44
C SER A 298 -25.50 14.97 -5.78
N ALA A 299 -26.17 15.42 -6.85
CA ALA A 299 -26.05 14.87 -8.19
C ALA A 299 -24.75 15.30 -8.91
N ALA A 300 -24.13 16.41 -8.50
CA ALA A 300 -22.83 16.85 -9.03
C ALA A 300 -21.65 16.11 -8.37
N MET A 301 -21.79 15.73 -7.11
CA MET A 301 -20.68 15.22 -6.30
C MET A 301 -20.23 13.79 -6.64
N PHE A 302 -21.13 12.94 -7.15
CA PHE A 302 -20.83 11.52 -7.42
C PHE A 302 -21.17 11.14 -8.85
N LYS A 303 -20.20 10.54 -9.55
CA LYS A 303 -20.41 9.98 -10.90
C LYS A 303 -21.56 8.95 -10.94
N SER A 304 -21.74 8.17 -9.87
CA SER A 304 -22.82 7.17 -9.78
C SER A 304 -24.23 7.77 -9.64
N CYS A 305 -24.33 9.01 -9.17
CA CYS A 305 -25.60 9.72 -8.96
C CYS A 305 -25.77 10.90 -9.92
N GLN A 306 -24.98 10.92 -10.99
CA GLN A 306 -24.98 11.99 -11.97
C GLN A 306 -26.39 12.17 -12.54
N LYS A 307 -26.88 13.42 -12.52
CA LYS A 307 -28.22 13.82 -12.99
C LYS A 307 -29.39 13.10 -12.28
N SER A 308 -29.19 12.61 -11.05
CA SER A 308 -30.29 12.09 -10.24
C SER A 308 -31.14 13.23 -9.68
N LEU A 309 -32.45 13.15 -9.85
CA LEU A 309 -33.41 14.12 -9.30
C LEU A 309 -33.75 13.88 -7.82
N VAL A 310 -33.39 12.71 -7.29
CA VAL A 310 -33.68 12.36 -5.90
C VAL A 310 -32.60 12.97 -5.01
N PRO A 311 -32.95 13.94 -4.13
CA PRO A 311 -31.98 14.46 -3.18
C PRO A 311 -31.51 13.35 -2.25
N PHE A 312 -30.20 13.19 -2.14
CA PHE A 312 -29.57 12.20 -1.27
C PHE A 312 -28.50 12.88 -0.42
N CYS A 313 -28.46 12.56 0.87
CA CYS A 313 -27.40 13.02 1.77
C CYS A 313 -26.33 11.93 1.88
N PRO A 314 -25.16 12.09 1.23
CA PRO A 314 -24.10 11.10 1.26
C PRO A 314 -23.49 11.00 2.66
N PRO A 315 -23.22 9.80 3.19
CA PRO A 315 -22.63 9.64 4.53
C PRO A 315 -21.22 10.25 4.65
N ARG A 316 -20.54 10.48 3.52
CA ARG A 316 -19.23 11.13 3.45
C ARG A 316 -19.31 12.66 3.61
N LEU A 317 -20.48 13.26 3.35
CA LEU A 317 -20.68 14.69 3.48
C LEU A 317 -20.70 15.06 4.96
N THR A 318 -19.72 15.86 5.38
CA THR A 318 -19.59 16.33 6.76
C THR A 318 -19.38 17.83 6.75
N VAL A 319 -19.94 18.52 7.74
CA VAL A 319 -19.70 19.95 7.91
C VAL A 319 -18.34 20.12 8.58
N GLN A 320 -17.41 20.76 7.87
CA GLN A 320 -16.08 21.07 8.38
C GLN A 320 -16.03 22.52 8.89
N CYS A 321 -15.38 22.71 10.02
CA CYS A 321 -15.15 24.04 10.60
C CYS A 321 -13.69 24.42 10.37
N LEU A 322 -13.46 25.66 9.94
CA LEU A 322 -12.10 26.17 9.73
C LEU A 322 -11.38 26.31 11.08
N GLN A 323 -10.21 25.69 11.18
CA GLN A 323 -9.37 25.74 12.38
C GLN A 323 -8.41 26.92 12.30
N PRO A 324 -8.17 27.65 13.41
CA PRO A 324 -7.27 28.81 13.41
C PRO A 324 -5.79 28.42 13.32
N VAL A 325 -5.45 27.20 13.74
CA VAL A 325 -4.07 26.70 13.80
C VAL A 325 -4.02 25.34 13.12
N TYR A 326 -3.00 25.16 12.29
CA TYR A 326 -2.69 23.91 11.61
C TYR A 326 -1.31 23.43 12.04
N TRP A 327 -1.17 22.13 12.33
CA TRP A 327 0.12 21.50 12.61
C TRP A 327 0.71 20.96 11.31
N ALA A 328 1.93 21.37 11.00
CA ALA A 328 2.68 20.90 9.85
C ALA A 328 4.02 20.32 10.29
N ARG A 329 4.46 19.26 9.62
CA ARG A 329 5.77 18.64 9.85
C ARG A 329 6.89 19.56 9.36
N VAL A 330 7.95 19.69 10.14
CA VAL A 330 9.16 20.42 9.73
C VAL A 330 10.02 19.49 8.87
N PRO A 331 10.46 19.91 7.67
CA PRO A 331 11.39 19.13 6.85
C PRO A 331 12.72 18.87 7.58
N ASN A 332 13.28 17.67 7.39
CA ASN A 332 14.55 17.29 8.02
C ASN A 332 15.73 18.04 7.41
N GLU A 333 15.65 18.29 6.10
CA GLU A 333 16.66 19.01 5.34
C GLU A 333 16.03 20.25 4.71
N THR A 334 16.81 21.32 4.70
CA THR A 334 16.41 22.59 4.10
C THR A 334 17.43 22.96 3.04
N LEU A 335 16.95 23.60 1.97
CA LEU A 335 17.80 24.10 0.91
C LEU A 335 18.83 25.06 1.48
N ARG A 336 20.11 24.73 1.32
CA ARG A 336 21.20 25.61 1.75
C ARG A 336 21.43 26.65 0.65
N THR A 337 21.12 27.90 0.97
CA THR A 337 21.38 29.03 0.09
C THR A 337 22.56 29.83 0.63
N THR A 338 23.52 30.13 -0.24
CA THR A 338 24.61 31.05 0.08
C THR A 338 24.36 32.36 -0.66
N ALA A 339 24.16 33.43 0.12
CA ALA A 339 23.95 34.77 -0.42
C ALA A 339 25.23 35.58 -0.27
N LEU A 340 25.79 36.07 -1.38
CA LEU A 340 27.01 36.86 -1.42
C LEU A 340 26.79 38.17 -2.19
N LYS A 341 27.07 39.31 -1.55
CA LYS A 341 27.06 40.61 -2.22
C LYS A 341 28.31 40.74 -3.10
N LEU A 342 28.13 40.74 -4.41
CA LEU A 342 29.24 40.82 -5.38
C LEU A 342 29.80 42.25 -5.46
N SER A 343 28.94 43.26 -5.58
CA SER A 343 29.30 44.70 -5.59
C SER A 343 28.04 45.58 -5.48
N ASP A 344 28.20 46.89 -5.32
CA ASP A 344 27.06 47.83 -5.34
C ASP A 344 26.38 47.93 -6.73
N ILE A 345 27.10 47.59 -7.80
CA ILE A 345 26.58 47.63 -9.18
C ILE A 345 25.91 46.31 -9.55
N ARG A 346 26.52 45.16 -9.19
CA ARG A 346 26.00 43.81 -9.51
C ARG A 346 25.02 43.26 -8.48
N GLY A 347 24.93 43.88 -7.30
CA GLY A 347 24.03 43.46 -6.23
C GLY A 347 24.43 42.15 -5.57
N TRP A 348 23.43 41.32 -5.28
CA TRP A 348 23.55 40.05 -4.55
C TRP A 348 23.47 38.86 -5.50
N SER A 349 24.33 37.88 -5.27
CA SER A 349 24.25 36.55 -5.87
C SER A 349 23.75 35.56 -4.82
N VAL A 350 22.80 34.71 -5.20
CA VAL A 350 22.30 33.62 -4.36
C VAL A 350 22.56 32.32 -5.09
N LEU A 351 23.30 31.41 -4.47
CA LEU A 351 23.62 30.08 -4.99
C LEU A 351 23.00 29.00 -4.11
N CYS A 352 22.56 27.91 -4.73
CA CYS A 352 22.05 26.71 -4.07
C CYS A 352 22.73 25.50 -4.70
N ASP A 353 23.62 24.86 -3.95
CA ASP A 353 24.51 23.81 -4.47
C ASP A 353 23.87 22.42 -4.39
N ASP A 354 23.08 22.15 -3.36
CA ASP A 354 22.50 20.83 -3.07
C ASP A 354 20.97 20.81 -3.28
N PRO A 355 20.44 20.06 -4.27
CA PRO A 355 19.01 19.92 -4.46
C PRO A 355 18.39 18.95 -3.43
N VAL A 356 17.33 19.40 -2.74
CA VAL A 356 16.54 18.57 -1.83
C VAL A 356 15.27 18.10 -2.54
N ARG A 357 15.06 16.78 -2.60
CA ARG A 357 13.86 16.17 -3.17
C ARG A 357 12.89 15.78 -2.05
N ILE A 358 11.60 15.98 -2.28
CA ILE A 358 10.53 15.54 -1.38
C ILE A 358 9.50 14.74 -2.18
N MET A 359 8.81 13.83 -1.49
CA MET A 359 7.68 13.09 -2.06
C MET A 359 6.40 13.56 -1.40
N THR A 360 5.45 14.02 -2.20
CA THR A 360 4.17 14.56 -1.72
C THR A 360 3.01 13.71 -2.20
N VAL A 361 2.02 13.51 -1.33
CA VAL A 361 0.75 12.87 -1.66
C VAL A 361 -0.31 13.93 -1.87
N TYR A 362 -0.90 13.96 -3.05
CA TYR A 362 -1.99 14.85 -3.41
C TYR A 362 -3.34 14.21 -3.12
N VAL A 363 -4.24 14.93 -2.45
CA VAL A 363 -5.61 14.54 -2.15
C VAL A 363 -6.56 15.32 -3.05
N PRO A 364 -7.06 14.72 -4.16
CA PRO A 364 -7.82 15.45 -5.18
C PRO A 364 -9.13 16.05 -4.68
N GLU A 365 -9.75 15.43 -3.66
CA GLU A 365 -11.03 15.89 -3.14
C GLU A 365 -10.96 17.20 -2.37
N LYS A 366 -9.78 17.51 -1.79
CA LYS A 366 -9.54 18.72 -1.02
C LYS A 366 -8.62 19.71 -1.73
N ASP A 367 -8.00 19.30 -2.84
CA ASP A 367 -6.93 20.05 -3.50
C ASP A 367 -5.78 20.37 -2.52
N GLU A 368 -5.47 19.40 -1.65
CA GLU A 368 -4.42 19.52 -0.63
C GLU A 368 -3.28 18.54 -0.94
N SER A 369 -2.05 18.94 -0.66
CA SER A 369 -0.88 18.06 -0.73
C SER A 369 -0.21 17.96 0.62
N PHE A 370 0.21 16.74 0.98
CA PHE A 370 0.93 16.44 2.22
C PHE A 370 2.29 15.84 1.87
N ASP A 371 3.30 16.11 2.70
CA ASP A 371 4.55 15.35 2.66
C ASP A 371 4.25 13.89 3.01
N ILE A 372 4.83 12.92 2.30
CA ILE A 372 4.67 11.49 2.57
C ILE A 372 5.03 11.16 4.03
N LEU A 373 5.98 11.91 4.61
CA LEU A 373 6.42 11.75 5.99
C LEU A 373 5.43 12.35 7.01
N GLU A 374 4.58 13.31 6.61
CA GLU A 374 3.55 13.90 7.48
C GLU A 374 2.36 12.95 7.70
N ILE A 375 2.14 12.00 6.78
CA ILE A 375 1.01 11.05 6.83
C ILE A 375 1.03 10.18 8.10
N ILE A 376 2.19 10.00 8.74
CA ILE A 376 2.29 9.27 10.01
C ILE A 376 1.44 9.89 11.14
N GLU A 377 1.27 11.21 11.12
CA GLU A 377 0.44 11.94 12.10
C GLU A 377 -1.06 11.89 11.73
N LYS A 378 -1.39 11.36 10.54
CA LYS A 378 -2.75 11.28 10.00
C LYS A 378 -3.16 9.81 9.74
N PRO A 379 -3.54 9.04 10.77
CA PRO A 379 -3.72 7.59 10.68
C PRO A 379 -4.80 7.13 9.69
N VAL A 380 -5.84 7.94 9.46
CA VAL A 380 -6.90 7.62 8.49
C VAL A 380 -6.36 7.61 7.06
N PHE A 381 -5.53 8.60 6.70
CA PHE A 381 -4.89 8.66 5.39
C PHE A 381 -3.80 7.61 5.25
N LEU A 382 -3.05 7.33 6.33
CA LEU A 382 -2.04 6.28 6.37
C LEU A 382 -2.63 4.90 6.04
N ASP A 383 -3.73 4.52 6.71
CA ASP A 383 -4.35 3.21 6.48
C ASP A 383 -4.94 3.11 5.06
N PHE A 384 -5.56 4.18 4.57
CA PHE A 384 -6.09 4.24 3.22
C PHE A 384 -4.99 4.09 2.15
N HIS A 385 -3.88 4.81 2.30
CA HIS A 385 -2.76 4.73 1.36
C HIS A 385 -2.07 3.37 1.42
N ARG A 386 -1.90 2.80 2.62
CA ARG A 386 -1.41 1.42 2.79
C ARG A 386 -2.26 0.41 2.04
N GLN A 387 -3.58 0.49 2.17
CA GLN A 387 -4.49 -0.40 1.46
C GLN A 387 -4.46 -0.18 -0.06
N THR A 388 -4.22 1.06 -0.50
CA THR A 388 -4.03 1.40 -1.92
C THR A 388 -2.78 0.74 -2.49
N LEU A 389 -1.64 0.78 -1.78
CA LEU A 389 -0.42 0.07 -2.19
C LEU A 389 -0.63 -1.45 -2.23
N ASN A 390 -1.35 -2.02 -1.26
CA ASN A 390 -1.71 -3.44 -1.25
C ASN A 390 -2.61 -3.81 -2.44
N LEU A 391 -3.56 -2.94 -2.81
CA LEU A 391 -4.37 -3.11 -4.00
C LEU A 391 -3.50 -3.14 -5.27
N TYR A 392 -2.55 -2.21 -5.40
CA TYR A 392 -1.63 -2.19 -6.54
C TYR A 392 -0.82 -3.48 -6.64
N CYS A 393 -0.27 -3.97 -5.52
CA CYS A 393 0.45 -5.26 -5.49
C CYS A 393 -0.42 -6.44 -5.95
N LYS A 394 -1.70 -6.44 -5.56
CA LYS A 394 -2.65 -7.50 -5.96
C LYS A 394 -3.03 -7.42 -7.42
N LEU A 395 -3.14 -6.22 -7.99
CA LEU A 395 -3.49 -6.04 -9.40
C LEU A 395 -2.40 -6.54 -10.35
N THR A 396 -1.12 -6.44 -9.95
CA THR A 396 0.03 -6.94 -10.74
C THR A 396 0.40 -8.37 -10.44
N SER A 397 -0.25 -9.00 -9.47
CA SER A 397 0.01 -10.40 -9.10
C SER A 397 -0.23 -11.35 -10.28
N HIS A 398 0.42 -12.52 -10.23
CA HIS A 398 0.30 -13.58 -11.24
C HIS A 398 0.69 -13.19 -12.67
N GLY A 399 1.65 -12.28 -12.83
CA GLY A 399 2.28 -11.99 -14.12
C GLY A 399 1.48 -11.04 -15.02
N ASN A 400 0.63 -10.19 -14.44
CA ASN A 400 -0.15 -9.20 -15.18
C ASN A 400 0.71 -7.99 -15.61
N GLN A 401 1.46 -8.14 -16.70
CA GLN A 401 2.42 -7.13 -17.15
C GLN A 401 1.75 -5.85 -17.68
N LYS A 402 0.57 -5.95 -18.27
CA LYS A 402 -0.19 -4.78 -18.75
C LYS A 402 -0.47 -3.81 -17.61
N VAL A 403 -0.95 -4.32 -16.47
CA VAL A 403 -1.23 -3.49 -15.30
C VAL A 403 0.05 -3.00 -14.64
N ALA A 404 1.11 -3.81 -14.63
CA ALA A 404 2.43 -3.37 -14.14
C ALA A 404 2.92 -2.12 -14.88
N HIS A 405 2.88 -2.11 -16.22
CA HIS A 405 3.27 -0.95 -17.01
C HIS A 405 2.37 0.28 -16.79
N ILE A 406 1.05 0.09 -16.66
CA ILE A 406 0.13 1.20 -16.35
C ILE A 406 0.43 1.77 -14.97
N LEU A 407 0.73 0.93 -13.98
CA LEU A 407 1.07 1.39 -12.63
C LEU A 407 2.39 2.14 -12.58
N CYS A 408 3.36 1.82 -13.44
CA CYS A 408 4.58 2.62 -13.58
C CYS A 408 4.29 4.06 -14.04
N SER A 409 3.11 4.39 -14.60
CA SER A 409 2.72 5.78 -14.88
C SER A 409 2.10 6.50 -13.68
N HIS A 410 1.66 5.75 -12.67
CA HIS A 410 1.14 6.28 -11.41
C HIS A 410 2.23 6.38 -10.35
N VAL A 411 3.18 5.44 -10.36
CA VAL A 411 4.31 5.37 -9.43
C VAL A 411 5.58 5.12 -10.23
N ASP A 412 6.36 6.17 -10.45
CA ASP A 412 7.60 6.11 -11.23
C ASP A 412 8.74 5.44 -10.45
N GLU A 413 9.76 4.97 -11.19
CA GLU A 413 10.99 4.39 -10.62
C GLU A 413 11.62 5.33 -9.57
N ASP A 414 11.75 6.62 -9.87
CA ASP A 414 12.34 7.59 -8.94
C ASP A 414 11.55 7.71 -7.63
N GLN A 415 10.22 7.55 -7.66
CA GLN A 415 9.39 7.62 -6.47
C GLN A 415 9.55 6.37 -5.61
N ILE A 416 9.57 5.18 -6.24
CA ILE A 416 9.83 3.91 -5.55
C ILE A 416 11.23 3.94 -4.96
N MET A 417 12.23 4.34 -5.76
CA MET A 417 13.61 4.43 -5.33
C MET A 417 13.80 5.51 -4.27
N TYR A 418 13.04 6.62 -4.26
CA TYR A 418 13.04 7.57 -3.15
C TYR A 418 12.49 6.93 -1.87
N ALA A 419 11.33 6.28 -1.93
CA ALA A 419 10.74 5.62 -0.76
C ALA A 419 11.65 4.53 -0.20
N VAL A 420 12.32 3.78 -1.08
CA VAL A 420 13.27 2.73 -0.74
C VAL A 420 14.60 3.28 -0.24
N LYS A 421 15.26 4.21 -0.98
CA LYS A 421 16.59 4.76 -0.70
C LYS A 421 16.63 5.86 0.34
N SER A 422 15.50 6.40 0.78
CA SER A 422 15.35 7.55 1.73
C SER A 422 16.22 7.51 3.00
N HIS A 423 17.02 6.47 3.18
CA HIS A 423 17.87 6.23 4.34
C HIS A 423 19.37 5.92 4.06
N CYS A 424 19.85 5.67 2.83
CA CYS A 424 21.26 5.21 2.64
C CYS A 424 22.25 6.26 2.10
N GLU A 425 21.83 7.19 1.24
CA GLU A 425 22.80 8.09 0.58
C GLU A 425 23.33 9.23 1.45
N LEU A 426 22.77 9.43 2.65
CA LEU A 426 23.18 10.49 3.57
C LEU A 426 24.24 10.06 4.60
N LEU A 427 25.02 9.04 4.27
CA LEU A 427 26.16 8.57 5.07
C LEU A 427 27.52 8.73 4.36
N GLY A 428 27.57 9.54 3.30
CA GLY A 428 28.81 10.10 2.77
C GLY A 428 29.18 11.39 3.51
N LEU A 429 30.27 11.35 4.28
CA LEU A 429 30.85 12.45 5.08
C LEU A 429 30.13 12.83 6.40
N MET A 430 30.61 12.19 7.48
CA MET A 430 30.98 12.90 8.72
C MET A 430 29.88 13.68 9.48
N ARG A 431 28.65 13.17 9.55
CA ARG A 431 27.71 13.54 10.64
C ARG A 431 27.37 12.34 11.51
N LYS A 432 28.33 12.03 12.39
CA LYS A 432 28.18 11.10 13.51
C LYS A 432 27.14 11.61 14.52
N MET A 433 26.19 10.73 14.84
CA MET A 433 25.78 10.40 16.21
C MET A 433 24.74 11.27 16.93
N TYR A 434 24.09 12.23 16.29
CA TYR A 434 22.95 12.96 16.88
C TYR A 434 22.01 13.39 15.74
N PHE A 435 20.70 13.10 15.83
CA PHE A 435 19.67 13.26 14.77
C PHE A 435 19.63 12.16 13.69
N LEU A 436 19.17 10.96 14.03
CA LEU A 436 18.77 9.95 13.03
C LEU A 436 17.56 9.15 13.53
N SER A 437 16.47 9.85 13.90
CA SER A 437 15.21 9.23 14.35
C SER A 437 13.97 9.84 13.69
N VAL A 438 14.12 10.64 12.62
CA VAL A 438 13.01 11.47 12.08
C VAL A 438 12.90 11.39 10.55
N THR A 439 13.61 10.46 9.90
CA THR A 439 13.56 10.23 8.44
C THR A 439 12.58 9.14 8.03
N ASP A 440 11.71 8.72 8.94
CA ASP A 440 11.15 7.37 8.80
C ASP A 440 9.79 7.42 8.13
N LEU A 441 9.77 6.97 6.88
CA LEU A 441 8.58 6.47 6.25
C LEU A 441 7.96 5.43 7.21
N SER A 442 6.67 5.60 7.52
CA SER A 442 5.97 4.73 8.45
C SER A 442 6.17 3.25 8.09
N GLY A 443 6.41 2.37 9.07
CA GLY A 443 6.69 0.96 8.84
C GLY A 443 5.75 0.27 7.82
N PRO A 444 4.41 0.43 7.95
CA PRO A 444 3.46 -0.12 6.98
C PRO A 444 3.57 0.47 5.56
N MET A 445 3.96 1.73 5.43
CA MET A 445 4.19 2.37 4.13
C MET A 445 5.47 1.86 3.49
N ARG A 446 6.55 1.76 4.28
CA ARG A 446 7.80 1.16 3.86
C ARG A 446 7.60 -0.25 3.33
N GLN A 447 6.85 -1.08 4.07
CA GLN A 447 6.48 -2.42 3.61
C GLN A 447 5.71 -2.37 2.29
N GLY A 448 4.71 -1.49 2.17
CA GLY A 448 3.92 -1.34 0.95
C GLY A 448 4.73 -0.98 -0.30
N TYR A 449 5.72 -0.09 -0.19
CA TYR A 449 6.58 0.27 -1.33
C TYR A 449 7.57 -0.83 -1.71
N HIS A 450 8.14 -1.54 -0.74
CA HIS A 450 8.99 -2.70 -1.03
C HIS A 450 8.20 -3.85 -1.66
N ASP A 451 7.03 -4.16 -1.12
CA ASP A 451 6.14 -5.18 -1.68
C ASP A 451 5.68 -4.77 -3.10
N LEU A 452 5.44 -3.47 -3.36
CA LEU A 452 5.09 -2.96 -4.69
C LEU A 452 6.24 -3.10 -5.70
N LEU A 453 7.47 -2.75 -5.29
CA LEU A 453 8.67 -2.93 -6.10
C LEU A 453 8.84 -4.40 -6.50
N ILE A 454 8.70 -5.31 -5.54
CA ILE A 454 8.76 -6.76 -5.79
C ILE A 454 7.63 -7.16 -6.74
N ALA A 455 6.38 -6.77 -6.46
CA ALA A 455 5.21 -7.18 -7.23
C ALA A 455 5.22 -6.69 -8.69
N ILE A 456 5.78 -5.51 -8.98
CA ILE A 456 5.84 -4.95 -10.34
C ILE A 456 7.05 -5.49 -11.11
N HIS A 457 8.25 -5.41 -10.52
CA HIS A 457 9.49 -5.59 -11.27
C HIS A 457 10.13 -6.97 -11.08
N LEU A 458 9.99 -7.60 -9.91
CA LEU A 458 10.80 -8.79 -9.55
C LEU A 458 9.99 -10.09 -9.51
N GLN A 459 8.71 -10.02 -9.13
CA GLN A 459 7.88 -11.18 -8.81
C GLN A 459 7.75 -12.15 -9.99
N THR A 460 7.60 -11.62 -11.21
CA THR A 460 7.49 -12.45 -12.42
C THR A 460 8.76 -13.28 -12.64
N HIS A 461 9.93 -12.65 -12.48
CA HIS A 461 11.23 -13.31 -12.66
C HIS A 461 11.52 -14.31 -11.53
N ALA A 462 11.27 -13.89 -10.28
CA ALA A 462 11.46 -14.74 -9.11
C ALA A 462 10.56 -15.99 -9.17
N SER A 463 9.27 -15.83 -9.53
CA SER A 463 8.36 -16.96 -9.68
C SER A 463 8.74 -17.90 -10.83
N ALA A 464 9.23 -17.37 -11.95
CA ALA A 464 9.71 -18.20 -13.06
C ALA A 464 10.92 -19.06 -12.63
N ARG A 465 11.88 -18.45 -11.93
CA ARG A 465 13.07 -19.14 -11.38
C ARG A 465 12.68 -20.18 -10.34
N GLN A 466 11.78 -19.86 -9.41
CA GLN A 466 11.27 -20.80 -8.41
C GLN A 466 10.51 -21.97 -9.00
N SER A 467 9.75 -21.78 -10.09
CA SER A 467 9.04 -22.87 -10.75
C SER A 467 9.98 -23.90 -11.36
N MET A 468 11.18 -23.48 -11.77
CA MET A 468 12.20 -24.34 -12.40
C MET A 468 13.34 -24.71 -11.43
N SER A 469 13.31 -24.29 -10.17
CA SER A 469 14.42 -24.53 -9.23
C SER A 469 14.65 -26.02 -8.95
N LYS A 470 13.61 -26.84 -9.07
CA LYS A 470 13.67 -28.29 -8.86
C LYS A 470 14.08 -29.08 -10.11
N GLU A 471 14.30 -28.41 -11.23
CA GLU A 471 14.73 -29.01 -12.48
C GLU A 471 16.23 -28.77 -12.69
N TYR A 472 17.00 -29.86 -12.82
CA TYR A 472 18.45 -29.81 -13.03
C TYR A 472 18.78 -30.17 -14.47
N VAL A 473 18.55 -29.23 -15.38
CA VAL A 473 18.86 -29.39 -16.80
C VAL A 473 20.25 -28.83 -17.06
N ILE A 474 21.24 -29.71 -17.24
CA ILE A 474 22.66 -29.35 -17.35
C ILE A 474 23.17 -29.74 -18.75
N PRO A 475 23.61 -28.78 -19.58
CA PRO A 475 24.25 -29.09 -20.86
C PRO A 475 25.68 -29.61 -20.63
N LEU A 476 26.08 -30.61 -21.42
CA LEU A 476 27.46 -31.10 -21.41
C LEU A 476 28.35 -30.08 -22.14
N CYS A 477 29.17 -29.36 -21.39
CA CYS A 477 30.11 -28.34 -21.88
C CYS A 477 31.49 -28.55 -21.24
N GLU A 478 32.56 -28.12 -21.92
CA GLU A 478 33.94 -28.31 -21.45
C GLU A 478 34.19 -27.61 -20.10
N GLN A 479 33.49 -26.50 -19.84
CA GLN A 479 33.56 -25.75 -18.60
C GLN A 479 33.08 -26.54 -17.38
N LEU A 480 32.18 -27.52 -17.58
CA LEU A 480 31.66 -28.38 -16.52
C LEU A 480 32.73 -29.33 -15.96
N GLN A 481 33.71 -29.72 -16.79
CA GLN A 481 34.80 -30.61 -16.38
C GLN A 481 35.79 -29.92 -15.44
N ASN A 482 35.80 -28.58 -15.43
CA ASN A 482 36.71 -27.78 -14.61
C ASN A 482 36.15 -27.50 -13.20
N GLN A 483 34.85 -27.72 -12.95
CA GLN A 483 34.27 -27.63 -11.62
C GLN A 483 34.31 -29.00 -10.93
N ASN A 484 35.27 -29.17 -10.03
CA ASN A 484 35.29 -30.31 -9.11
C ASN A 484 35.00 -29.84 -7.68
N VAL A 485 33.72 -29.75 -7.34
CA VAL A 485 33.24 -29.41 -6.00
C VAL A 485 33.63 -30.47 -4.95
N PHE A 486 34.09 -31.66 -5.35
CA PHE A 486 34.52 -32.71 -4.41
C PHE A 486 36.04 -32.79 -4.25
N ASP A 487 36.80 -31.86 -4.84
CA ASP A 487 38.24 -31.83 -4.69
C ASP A 487 38.62 -31.39 -3.27
N PRO A 488 39.34 -32.22 -2.48
CA PRO A 488 39.79 -31.86 -1.14
C PRO A 488 40.61 -30.58 -1.10
N ASP A 489 41.34 -30.27 -2.19
CA ASP A 489 42.16 -29.05 -2.29
C ASP A 489 41.30 -27.79 -2.55
N THR A 490 40.00 -27.96 -2.85
CA THR A 490 39.02 -26.87 -3.04
C THR A 490 38.12 -26.63 -1.82
N GLU A 491 38.36 -27.28 -0.68
CA GLU A 491 37.66 -26.95 0.58
C GLU A 491 38.06 -25.54 1.05
N THR A 492 37.29 -24.54 0.62
CA THR A 492 37.44 -23.16 1.07
C THR A 492 36.60 -22.91 2.33
N ARG A 493 36.85 -21.78 3.00
CA ARG A 493 36.05 -21.29 4.15
C ARG A 493 34.56 -21.15 3.80
N TYR A 494 34.24 -20.90 2.54
CA TYR A 494 32.88 -20.68 2.09
C TYR A 494 32.25 -22.00 1.67
N PRO A 495 30.95 -22.22 1.94
CA PRO A 495 30.21 -23.30 1.31
C PRO A 495 30.33 -23.13 -0.20
N GLN A 496 30.45 -24.24 -0.94
CA GLN A 496 30.64 -24.30 -2.40
C GLN A 496 29.43 -23.77 -3.19
N ILE A 497 29.10 -22.51 -2.96
CA ILE A 497 27.97 -21.73 -3.46
C ILE A 497 28.48 -20.68 -4.46
N MET A 498 29.77 -20.36 -4.41
CA MET A 498 30.43 -19.43 -5.33
C MET A 498 30.79 -20.11 -6.65
N GLY A 499 30.83 -19.32 -7.71
CA GLY A 499 31.18 -19.76 -9.06
C GLY A 499 30.00 -19.81 -10.03
N ASP A 500 30.33 -20.02 -11.31
CA ASP A 500 29.36 -20.01 -12.39
C ASP A 500 28.39 -21.20 -12.31
N VAL A 501 27.11 -20.92 -12.52
CA VAL A 501 26.04 -21.92 -12.61
C VAL A 501 25.86 -22.32 -14.08
N TYR A 502 25.99 -23.62 -14.39
CA TYR A 502 25.89 -24.13 -15.78
C TYR A 502 24.50 -24.65 -16.15
N SER A 503 23.63 -24.87 -15.17
CA SER A 503 22.25 -25.31 -15.40
C SER A 503 21.42 -24.26 -16.15
N MET A 504 20.48 -24.75 -16.98
CA MET A 504 19.59 -23.90 -17.75
C MET A 504 18.53 -23.27 -16.85
N LEU A 505 18.63 -21.95 -16.65
CA LEU A 505 17.68 -21.18 -15.85
C LEU A 505 17.03 -20.06 -16.68
N PRO A 506 15.76 -19.69 -16.39
CA PRO A 506 15.08 -18.60 -17.09
C PRO A 506 15.84 -17.28 -17.03
N VAL A 507 16.24 -16.72 -18.17
CA VAL A 507 16.95 -15.44 -18.21
C VAL A 507 15.99 -14.28 -17.89
N MET A 508 16.45 -13.33 -17.08
CA MET A 508 15.70 -12.11 -16.82
C MET A 508 15.73 -11.22 -18.06
N VAL A 509 14.55 -10.89 -18.58
CA VAL A 509 14.39 -9.95 -19.70
C VAL A 509 13.32 -8.94 -19.32
N ALA A 510 13.66 -7.66 -19.38
CA ALA A 510 12.75 -6.56 -19.05
C ALA A 510 12.68 -5.56 -20.21
N GLU A 511 11.59 -4.80 -20.27
CA GLU A 511 11.35 -3.77 -21.28
C GLU A 511 11.15 -2.39 -20.65
N PRO A 512 11.48 -1.30 -21.37
CA PRO A 512 11.18 0.05 -20.87
C PRO A 512 9.67 0.23 -20.69
N VAL A 513 9.29 1.11 -19.74
CA VAL A 513 7.88 1.37 -19.42
C VAL A 513 7.14 1.89 -20.66
N LYS A 514 6.03 1.23 -21.03
CA LYS A 514 5.14 1.60 -22.13
C LYS A 514 3.79 2.06 -21.59
N SER A 515 3.24 3.14 -22.17
CA SER A 515 1.94 3.71 -21.77
C SER A 515 0.82 3.44 -22.77
N GLN A 516 1.15 3.07 -24.01
CA GLN A 516 0.20 2.72 -25.07
C GLN A 516 0.47 1.29 -25.52
N PHE A 517 -0.59 0.49 -25.61
CA PHE A 517 -0.51 -0.92 -25.98
C PHE A 517 -1.39 -1.16 -27.20
N THR A 518 -0.84 -1.84 -28.22
CA THR A 518 -1.67 -2.46 -29.25
C THR A 518 -2.14 -3.84 -28.79
N ARG A 519 -3.28 -4.33 -29.31
CA ARG A 519 -3.90 -5.58 -28.85
C ARG A 519 -2.97 -6.81 -28.98
N ASP A 520 -2.06 -6.79 -29.95
CA ASP A 520 -1.11 -7.88 -30.20
C ASP A 520 0.13 -7.81 -29.32
N GLU A 521 0.55 -6.60 -28.89
CA GLU A 521 1.66 -6.40 -27.97
C GLU A 521 1.31 -6.82 -26.54
N GLU A 522 0.03 -6.67 -26.13
CA GLU A 522 -0.45 -7.04 -24.79
C GLU A 522 -0.12 -8.49 -24.38
N MET A 523 -0.13 -9.42 -25.33
CA MET A 523 0.14 -10.84 -25.06
C MET A 523 1.63 -11.18 -24.92
N LYS A 524 2.52 -10.26 -25.30
CA LYS A 524 3.99 -10.48 -25.30
C LYS A 524 4.74 -9.48 -24.42
N LEU A 525 4.03 -8.71 -23.60
CA LEU A 525 4.65 -7.74 -22.71
C LEU A 525 5.58 -8.45 -21.72
N LEU A 526 6.78 -7.90 -21.60
CA LEU A 526 7.75 -8.28 -20.59
C LEU A 526 7.62 -7.36 -19.36
N PRO A 527 8.17 -7.75 -18.20
CA PRO A 527 8.15 -6.90 -17.03
C PRO A 527 8.84 -5.55 -17.26
N PRO A 528 8.35 -4.47 -16.61
CA PRO A 528 8.97 -3.14 -16.72
C PRO A 528 10.38 -3.14 -16.12
N ALA A 529 11.34 -2.57 -16.84
CA ALA A 529 12.72 -2.43 -16.41
C ALA A 529 12.86 -1.42 -15.26
N ILE A 530 13.87 -1.66 -14.42
CA ILE A 530 14.33 -0.77 -13.35
C ILE A 530 15.87 -0.81 -13.34
N ASN A 531 16.53 0.19 -12.77
CA ASN A 531 17.97 0.15 -12.56
C ASN A 531 18.36 -0.88 -11.47
N PHE A 532 18.57 -2.12 -11.91
CA PHE A 532 18.93 -3.24 -11.03
C PHE A 532 20.27 -3.07 -10.33
N ASP A 533 21.26 -2.46 -10.97
CA ASP A 533 22.59 -2.22 -10.36
C ASP A 533 22.48 -1.24 -9.19
N ALA A 534 21.73 -0.15 -9.36
CA ALA A 534 21.47 0.81 -8.30
C ALA A 534 20.64 0.20 -7.16
N LEU A 535 19.69 -0.68 -7.48
CA LEU A 535 18.90 -1.40 -6.50
C LEU A 535 19.76 -2.40 -5.71
N LYS A 536 20.61 -3.16 -6.39
CA LYS A 536 21.54 -4.13 -5.81
C LYS A 536 22.51 -3.46 -4.84
N ALA A 537 23.18 -2.40 -5.28
CA ALA A 537 24.09 -1.62 -4.45
C ALA A 537 23.39 -1.05 -3.21
N TYR A 538 22.16 -0.54 -3.36
CA TYR A 538 21.36 -0.06 -2.24
C TYR A 538 21.03 -1.18 -1.25
N VAL A 539 20.55 -2.34 -1.72
CA VAL A 539 20.14 -3.44 -0.85
C VAL A 539 21.33 -3.96 -0.04
N MET A 540 22.51 -4.10 -0.64
CA MET A 540 23.73 -4.51 0.07
C MET A 540 24.14 -3.50 1.14
N SER A 541 24.21 -2.21 0.79
CA SER A 541 24.53 -1.13 1.74
C SER A 541 23.49 -1.04 2.87
N ALA A 542 22.20 -1.18 2.56
CA ALA A 542 21.13 -1.14 3.54
C ALA A 542 21.18 -2.34 4.48
N MET A 543 21.54 -3.53 3.98
CA MET A 543 21.64 -4.75 4.78
C MET A 543 22.84 -4.68 5.73
N GLU A 544 23.99 -4.14 5.29
CA GLU A 544 25.14 -3.89 6.16
C GLU A 544 24.78 -2.88 7.26
N SER A 545 24.14 -1.76 6.89
CA SER A 545 23.71 -0.73 7.83
C SER A 545 22.69 -1.26 8.85
N ALA A 546 21.71 -2.05 8.39
CA ALA A 546 20.69 -2.65 9.26
C ALA A 546 21.31 -3.61 10.28
N THR A 547 22.24 -4.46 9.83
CA THR A 547 22.98 -5.37 10.72
C THR A 547 23.78 -4.57 11.75
N ARG A 548 24.50 -3.52 11.33
CA ARG A 548 25.26 -2.64 12.24
C ARG A 548 24.37 -1.97 13.28
N HIS A 549 23.19 -1.48 12.89
CA HIS A 549 22.23 -0.85 13.80
C HIS A 549 21.64 -1.85 14.81
N ALA A 550 21.37 -3.08 14.38
CA ALA A 550 20.89 -4.12 15.27
C ALA A 550 21.95 -4.59 16.27
N VAL A 551 23.22 -4.70 15.86
CA VAL A 551 24.34 -5.00 16.79
C VAL A 551 24.52 -3.89 17.83
N MET A 552 24.31 -2.63 17.44
CA MET A 552 24.38 -1.46 18.33
C MET A 552 23.17 -1.35 19.29
N ASN A 553 22.14 -2.18 19.13
CA ASN A 553 20.85 -2.06 19.84
C ASN A 553 20.26 -0.64 19.75
N CYS A 554 20.24 -0.06 18.54
CA CYS A 554 19.62 1.24 18.30
C CYS A 554 18.15 1.22 18.74
N ARG A 555 17.73 2.23 19.51
CA ARG A 555 16.36 2.35 20.02
C ARG A 555 15.36 2.70 18.91
N ASP A 556 15.78 3.54 17.96
CA ASP A 556 14.96 4.00 16.85
C ASP A 556 15.44 3.30 15.58
N LEU A 557 14.81 2.16 15.28
CA LEU A 557 15.02 1.43 14.02
C LEU A 557 14.11 1.99 12.93
N ILE A 558 14.53 1.82 11.67
CA ILE A 558 13.77 2.34 10.52
C ILE A 558 12.38 1.71 10.49
N GLY A 559 11.34 2.54 10.41
CA GLY A 559 9.96 2.07 10.43
C GLY A 559 9.41 1.82 11.84
N GLY A 560 10.19 2.14 12.88
CA GLY A 560 9.79 2.18 14.29
C GLY A 560 10.02 0.88 15.08
N ASP A 561 10.11 -0.26 14.40
CA ASP A 561 10.30 -1.57 15.02
C ASP A 561 11.31 -2.44 14.25
N ASN A 562 11.74 -3.53 14.86
CA ASN A 562 12.70 -4.45 14.28
C ASN A 562 12.11 -5.15 13.04
N ARG A 563 10.83 -5.47 13.09
CA ARG A 563 10.09 -6.08 11.98
C ARG A 563 10.07 -5.23 10.72
N ASN A 564 9.59 -3.99 10.79
CA ASN A 564 9.46 -3.13 9.61
C ASN A 564 10.81 -2.66 9.09
N HIS A 565 11.88 -2.74 9.92
CA HIS A 565 13.24 -2.49 9.49
C HIS A 565 13.79 -3.63 8.60
N PHE A 566 13.72 -4.87 9.07
CA PHE A 566 14.34 -6.01 8.38
C PHE A 566 13.42 -6.73 7.40
N GLU A 567 12.15 -6.96 7.71
CA GLU A 567 11.26 -7.82 6.91
C GLU A 567 11.17 -7.36 5.44
N PRO A 568 10.92 -6.07 5.12
CA PRO A 568 10.82 -5.63 3.73
C PRO A 568 12.16 -5.70 2.98
N LEU A 569 13.27 -5.44 3.70
CA LEU A 569 14.61 -5.48 3.12
C LEU A 569 15.03 -6.91 2.80
N MET A 570 14.77 -7.86 3.70
CA MET A 570 15.08 -9.28 3.51
C MET A 570 14.25 -9.88 2.38
N LYS A 571 12.97 -9.51 2.23
CA LYS A 571 12.13 -9.95 1.09
C LYS A 571 12.67 -9.47 -0.25
N LEU A 572 13.10 -8.22 -0.29
CA LEU A 572 13.70 -7.64 -1.49
C LEU A 572 15.03 -8.32 -1.81
N PHE A 573 15.88 -8.54 -0.80
CA PHE A 573 17.12 -9.29 -0.93
C PHE A 573 16.89 -10.71 -1.45
N ASP A 574 15.95 -11.45 -0.83
CA ASP A 574 15.59 -12.81 -1.22
C ASP A 574 15.14 -12.90 -2.68
N SER A 575 14.31 -11.94 -3.11
CA SER A 575 13.86 -11.85 -4.50
C SER A 575 15.02 -11.66 -5.48
N LEU A 576 16.00 -10.82 -5.16
CA LEU A 576 17.19 -10.60 -5.97
C LEU A 576 18.13 -11.82 -5.98
N LEU A 577 18.21 -12.53 -4.85
CA LEU A 577 18.99 -13.76 -4.72
C LEU A 577 18.42 -14.87 -5.61
N ILE A 578 17.10 -15.08 -5.59
CA ILE A 578 16.42 -16.08 -6.44
C ILE A 578 16.66 -15.80 -7.94
N ILE A 579 16.67 -14.53 -8.33
CA ILE A 579 16.88 -14.13 -9.72
C ILE A 579 18.33 -14.40 -10.15
N GLY A 580 19.27 -14.38 -9.20
CA GLY A 580 20.70 -14.62 -9.42
C GLY A 580 21.45 -13.38 -9.88
N LEU A 581 21.14 -12.21 -9.29
CA LEU A 581 21.78 -10.93 -9.63
C LEU A 581 23.03 -10.60 -8.78
N PHE A 582 23.28 -11.36 -7.73
CA PHE A 582 24.42 -11.14 -6.83
C PHE A 582 25.68 -11.84 -7.34
N ASP A 583 26.79 -11.13 -7.28
CA ASP A 583 28.12 -11.63 -7.64
C ASP A 583 28.77 -12.36 -6.45
N ASP A 584 29.82 -13.15 -6.70
CA ASP A 584 30.53 -13.91 -5.65
C ASP A 584 31.02 -13.03 -4.49
N THR A 585 31.48 -11.81 -4.80
CA THR A 585 31.93 -10.84 -3.77
C THR A 585 30.79 -10.37 -2.86
N GLU A 586 29.57 -10.28 -3.38
CA GLU A 586 28.39 -9.88 -2.65
C GLU A 586 27.85 -11.05 -1.81
N LEU A 587 27.94 -12.28 -2.34
CA LEU A 587 27.68 -13.51 -1.59
C LEU A 587 28.66 -13.67 -0.42
N GLU A 588 29.94 -13.36 -0.63
CA GLU A 588 30.94 -13.38 0.45
C GLU A 588 30.56 -12.40 1.56
N ALA A 589 30.24 -11.15 1.19
CA ALA A 589 29.80 -10.13 2.14
C ALA A 589 28.52 -10.55 2.88
N LEU A 590 27.57 -11.20 2.20
CA LEU A 590 26.37 -11.76 2.82
C LEU A 590 26.72 -12.81 3.89
N LEU A 591 27.56 -13.78 3.56
CA LEU A 591 27.95 -14.84 4.49
C LEU A 591 28.66 -14.25 5.72
N GLN A 592 29.52 -13.25 5.52
CA GLN A 592 30.16 -12.51 6.61
C GLN A 592 29.13 -11.80 7.51
N MET A 593 28.05 -11.24 6.95
CA MET A 593 26.97 -10.62 7.73
C MET A 593 26.11 -11.63 8.49
N ILE A 594 25.84 -12.80 7.90
CA ILE A 594 25.03 -13.86 8.53
C ILE A 594 25.77 -14.42 9.75
N HIS A 595 27.03 -14.85 9.56
CA HIS A 595 27.81 -15.50 10.61
C HIS A 595 29.31 -15.15 10.51
N PRO A 596 29.75 -14.01 11.10
CA PRO A 596 31.10 -13.51 10.95
C PRO A 596 32.14 -14.48 11.52
N ALA A 597 31.84 -15.21 12.59
CA ALA A 597 32.78 -16.15 13.18
C ALA A 597 33.17 -17.33 12.25
N ALA A 598 32.35 -17.66 11.26
CA ALA A 598 32.64 -18.70 10.29
C ALA A 598 33.30 -18.11 9.03
N PHE A 599 32.76 -16.99 8.54
CA PHE A 599 33.01 -16.50 7.19
C PHE A 599 33.92 -15.26 7.11
N ASP A 600 34.11 -14.51 8.20
CA ASP A 600 35.01 -13.35 8.25
C ASP A 600 36.43 -13.82 8.63
N PRO A 601 37.42 -13.69 7.72
CA PRO A 601 38.81 -14.05 8.01
C PRO A 601 39.45 -13.13 9.06
N SER A 602 38.91 -11.93 9.26
CA SER A 602 39.35 -10.94 10.25
C SER A 602 38.64 -11.07 11.60
N TYR A 603 37.85 -12.13 11.79
CA TYR A 603 37.11 -12.34 13.03
C TYR A 603 38.03 -12.78 14.18
N GLU A 604 38.10 -11.96 15.23
CA GLU A 604 38.75 -12.31 16.49
C GLU A 604 37.70 -12.73 17.54
N PRO A 605 37.88 -13.90 18.20
CA PRO A 605 37.00 -14.34 19.28
C PRO A 605 36.99 -13.34 20.44
N GLY A 606 35.82 -12.79 20.77
CA GLY A 606 35.64 -11.79 21.83
C GLY A 606 35.37 -10.36 21.33
N THR A 607 35.28 -10.15 20.01
CA THR A 607 34.83 -8.89 19.42
C THR A 607 33.32 -8.68 19.54
N THR A 608 32.86 -7.43 19.47
CA THR A 608 31.43 -7.06 19.47
C THR A 608 30.73 -7.30 18.12
N LYS A 609 31.41 -7.91 17.14
CA LYS A 609 30.86 -8.24 15.82
C LYS A 609 29.93 -9.45 15.95
N LYS A 610 28.63 -9.21 16.12
CA LYS A 610 27.60 -10.26 16.07
C LYS A 610 27.04 -10.40 14.67
N GLY A 611 26.77 -11.64 14.26
CA GLY A 611 26.06 -11.94 13.00
C GLY A 611 24.55 -11.89 13.14
N LEU A 612 23.83 -11.89 12.02
CA LEU A 612 22.35 -11.96 12.01
C LEU A 612 21.79 -13.16 12.78
N THR A 613 22.53 -14.27 12.83
CA THR A 613 22.11 -15.48 13.59
C THR A 613 22.25 -15.34 15.10
N GLU A 614 23.06 -14.39 15.57
CA GLU A 614 23.37 -14.17 16.99
C GLU A 614 22.58 -12.99 17.60
N ILE A 615 21.91 -12.22 16.74
CA ILE A 615 21.08 -11.07 17.12
C ILE A 615 19.68 -11.56 17.48
N GLU A 616 19.05 -10.90 18.46
CA GLU A 616 17.64 -11.15 18.80
C GLU A 616 16.73 -10.54 17.71
N LEU A 617 16.35 -11.37 16.75
CA LEU A 617 15.42 -11.03 15.68
C LEU A 617 13.98 -11.46 16.01
N GLU A 618 13.00 -10.69 15.54
CA GLU A 618 11.59 -11.07 15.59
C GLU A 618 11.29 -12.28 14.69
N GLU A 619 10.23 -13.02 15.02
CA GLU A 619 9.85 -14.28 14.33
C GLU A 619 9.66 -14.10 12.82
N HIS A 620 9.01 -13.00 12.42
CA HIS A 620 8.79 -12.70 11.00
C HIS A 620 10.10 -12.51 10.22
N VAL A 621 11.12 -11.95 10.86
CA VAL A 621 12.45 -11.76 10.25
C VAL A 621 13.20 -13.08 10.17
N LYS A 622 13.09 -13.93 11.20
CA LYS A 622 13.67 -15.28 11.19
C LYS A 622 13.14 -16.13 10.06
N ILE A 623 11.83 -16.05 9.76
CA ILE A 623 11.24 -16.76 8.62
C ILE A 623 11.90 -16.34 7.30
N GLN A 624 12.11 -15.03 7.09
CA GLN A 624 12.80 -14.55 5.88
C GLN A 624 14.26 -15.01 5.82
N LEU A 625 14.96 -15.00 6.96
CA LEU A 625 16.34 -15.51 7.04
C LEU A 625 16.41 -17.00 6.70
N VAL A 626 15.45 -17.81 7.15
CA VAL A 626 15.37 -19.23 6.82
C VAL A 626 15.15 -19.43 5.31
N ASN A 627 14.30 -18.63 4.66
CA ASN A 627 14.11 -18.71 3.21
C ASN A 627 15.41 -18.41 2.45
N ILE A 628 16.16 -17.37 2.87
CA ILE A 628 17.45 -17.02 2.28
C ILE A 628 18.44 -18.19 2.44
N LEU A 629 18.52 -18.78 3.63
CA LEU A 629 19.39 -19.94 3.89
C LEU A 629 18.99 -21.17 3.06
N ASP A 630 17.69 -21.39 2.85
CA ASP A 630 17.18 -22.48 2.00
C ASP A 630 17.61 -22.28 0.54
N HIS A 631 17.50 -21.06 0.00
CA HIS A 631 17.98 -20.74 -1.35
C HIS A 631 19.50 -20.89 -1.50
N LEU A 632 20.28 -20.54 -0.47
CA LEU A 632 21.72 -20.78 -0.44
C LEU A 632 22.05 -22.29 -0.45
N CYS A 633 21.28 -23.10 0.28
CA CYS A 633 21.45 -24.55 0.29
C CYS A 633 21.04 -25.19 -1.05
N ASP A 634 19.98 -24.70 -1.71
CA ASP A 634 19.59 -25.14 -3.05
C ASP A 634 20.69 -24.83 -4.09
N THR A 635 21.34 -23.67 -3.97
CA THR A 635 22.49 -23.31 -4.82
C THR A 635 23.67 -24.26 -4.59
N GLN A 636 23.99 -24.60 -3.33
CA GLN A 636 25.02 -25.59 -3.02
C GLN A 636 24.68 -26.97 -3.61
N LEU A 637 23.41 -27.40 -3.51
CA LEU A 637 22.95 -28.67 -4.06
C LEU A 637 23.12 -28.69 -5.58
N ARG A 638 22.80 -27.58 -6.26
CA ARG A 638 22.96 -27.42 -7.71
C ARG A 638 24.41 -27.58 -8.15
N HIS A 639 25.36 -26.91 -7.50
CA HIS A 639 26.79 -27.06 -7.81
C HIS A 639 27.29 -28.50 -7.62
N ARG A 640 26.81 -29.20 -6.59
CA ARG A 640 27.13 -30.61 -6.37
C ARG A 640 26.60 -31.53 -7.48
N VAL A 641 25.38 -31.27 -7.96
CA VAL A 641 24.79 -32.03 -9.08
C VAL A 641 25.56 -31.73 -10.36
N GLU A 642 25.90 -30.47 -10.64
CA GLU A 642 26.70 -30.06 -11.79
C GLU A 642 28.07 -30.75 -11.80
N SER A 643 28.77 -30.78 -10.66
CA SER A 643 30.04 -31.50 -10.53
C SER A 643 29.91 -33.02 -10.73
N LEU A 644 28.82 -33.62 -10.24
CA LEU A 644 28.56 -35.05 -10.45
C LEU A 644 28.34 -35.37 -11.94
N ILE A 645 27.63 -34.51 -12.67
CA ILE A 645 27.43 -34.67 -14.11
C ILE A 645 28.75 -34.46 -14.86
N GLY A 646 29.56 -33.47 -14.48
CA GLY A 646 30.90 -33.26 -15.03
C GLY A 646 31.81 -34.48 -14.86
N PHE A 647 31.80 -35.10 -13.67
CA PHE A 647 32.51 -36.35 -13.43
C PHE A 647 31.98 -37.51 -14.29
N THR A 648 30.65 -37.61 -14.41
CA THR A 648 30.00 -38.70 -15.15
C THR A 648 30.34 -38.65 -16.64
N ASP A 649 30.42 -37.45 -17.23
CA ASP A 649 30.82 -37.25 -18.63
C ASP A 649 32.21 -37.82 -18.91
N GLY A 650 33.22 -37.44 -18.11
CA GLY A 650 34.58 -37.98 -18.22
C GLY A 650 34.62 -39.49 -17.98
N PHE A 651 33.96 -39.98 -16.94
CA PHE A 651 33.94 -41.40 -16.59
C PHE A 651 33.30 -42.28 -17.67
N VAL A 652 32.17 -41.84 -18.24
CA VAL A 652 31.50 -42.56 -19.33
C VAL A 652 32.36 -42.54 -20.59
N GLY A 653 33.04 -41.43 -20.89
CA GLY A 653 34.01 -41.34 -21.99
C GLY A 653 35.12 -42.38 -21.87
N ASP A 654 35.74 -42.52 -20.70
CA ASP A 654 36.76 -43.52 -20.44
C ASP A 654 36.22 -44.96 -20.55
N LEU A 655 35.02 -45.21 -20.03
CA LEU A 655 34.37 -46.51 -20.08
C LEU A 655 34.06 -46.94 -21.52
N GLN A 656 33.59 -46.01 -22.37
CA GLN A 656 33.33 -46.27 -23.79
C GLN A 656 34.63 -46.60 -24.53
N GLN A 657 35.73 -45.90 -24.23
CA GLN A 657 37.04 -46.21 -24.82
C GLN A 657 37.55 -47.59 -24.40
N ASP A 658 37.42 -47.96 -23.12
CA ASP A 658 37.78 -49.29 -22.63
C ASP A 658 36.92 -50.38 -23.27
N GLN A 659 35.60 -50.16 -23.38
CA GLN A 659 34.70 -51.08 -24.08
C GLN A 659 35.07 -51.23 -25.56
N CYS A 660 35.40 -50.15 -26.25
CA CYS A 660 35.82 -50.17 -27.65
C CYS A 660 37.13 -50.99 -27.83
N LYS A 661 38.11 -50.79 -26.93
CA LYS A 661 39.35 -51.56 -26.91
C LYS A 661 39.09 -53.05 -26.72
N ARG A 662 38.25 -53.43 -25.75
CA ARG A 662 37.87 -54.83 -25.53
C ARG A 662 37.11 -55.42 -26.70
N TYR A 663 36.16 -54.70 -27.29
CA TYR A 663 35.44 -55.17 -28.47
C TYR A 663 36.38 -55.40 -29.67
N TRP A 664 37.37 -54.52 -29.87
CA TRP A 664 38.37 -54.69 -30.91
C TRP A 664 39.24 -55.94 -30.69
N VAL A 665 39.72 -56.13 -29.46
CA VAL A 665 40.62 -57.23 -29.09
C VAL A 665 39.92 -58.58 -28.97
N ASP A 666 38.72 -58.62 -28.38
CA ASP A 666 38.04 -59.85 -28.00
C ASP A 666 37.01 -60.31 -29.03
N VAL A 667 36.51 -59.41 -29.89
CA VAL A 667 35.48 -59.73 -30.89
C VAL A 667 36.02 -59.56 -32.30
N ILE A 668 36.46 -58.36 -32.68
CA ILE A 668 36.82 -58.07 -34.09
C ILE A 668 38.10 -58.80 -34.52
N LEU A 669 39.17 -58.73 -33.73
CA LEU A 669 40.44 -59.39 -34.05
C LEU A 669 40.26 -60.93 -34.17
N PRO A 670 39.59 -61.62 -33.23
CA PRO A 670 39.31 -63.05 -33.34
C PRO A 670 38.39 -63.41 -34.52
N LEU A 671 37.39 -62.59 -34.84
CA LEU A 671 36.56 -62.77 -36.05
C LEU A 671 37.38 -62.59 -37.34
N GLY A 672 38.29 -61.62 -37.39
CA GLY A 672 39.22 -61.43 -38.51
C GLY A 672 40.16 -62.63 -38.68
N TYR A 673 40.66 -63.20 -37.58
CA TYR A 673 41.43 -64.44 -37.59
C TYR A 673 40.60 -65.66 -38.00
N ALA A 674 39.31 -65.72 -37.65
CA ALA A 674 38.40 -66.79 -38.06
C ALA A 674 38.03 -66.72 -39.55
N VAL A 675 37.77 -65.53 -40.09
CA VAL A 675 37.51 -65.30 -41.52
C VAL A 675 38.79 -65.52 -42.35
N GLY A 676 39.95 -65.11 -41.84
CA GLY A 676 41.26 -65.40 -42.45
C GLY A 676 41.65 -66.89 -42.45
N ARG A 677 40.98 -67.74 -41.66
CA ARG A 677 41.12 -69.20 -41.71
C ARG A 677 40.14 -69.89 -42.67
N ILE A 678 39.16 -69.17 -43.23
CA ILE A 678 38.20 -69.70 -44.22
C ILE A 678 38.73 -69.57 -45.67
N ALA A 679 39.88 -68.91 -45.88
CA ALA A 679 40.68 -69.06 -47.09
C ALA A 679 42.07 -69.60 -46.67
N PRO A 680 42.39 -70.87 -46.96
CA PRO A 680 42.48 -71.33 -48.35
C PRO A 680 41.77 -72.68 -48.59
N PHE A 681 40.85 -72.71 -49.56
CA PHE A 681 40.60 -73.85 -50.44
C PHE A 681 40.07 -73.34 -51.78
#